data_AF-A0A7S1WX20-F1
#
_entry.id   AF-A0A7S1WX20-F1
#
_cell.length_a   1.000
_cell.length_b   1.000
_cell.length_c   1.000
_cell.angle_alpha   90.00
_cell.angle_beta   90.00
_cell.angle_gamma   90.00
#
_symmetry.space_group_name_H-M   'P 1'
#
loop_
_entity.id
_entity.type
_entity.pdbx_description
1 polymer ?
#
loop_
_entity_poly.entity_id
_entity_poly.type
_entity_poly.pdbx_seq_one_letter_code
_entity_poly.pdbx_strand_id
1 'polypeptide(L)'
;EIHPPQRSPPGACPRQQMDVDFELSQQLQGHESQVRCATICSNGVLVTGGLDSQAIMWRRPSETEGFVLHKKLGHLHSDFIYALAASSTAAGAFYSGSKDKTAMRVSSDGDPLVQYTGHEGPVCSLVECGANLVTGSWDGTAKVWDATSGQLRHTLDAGAHATTVAVLPTGEVITGSQDCSLRIFSGAECKHKVEAAHQDIIRAISPSSTHVVTASNDNLLKVWSFDGCEMAQLTGHQSFVYGVAHSNDNQSILSSSDDCTLKIWSTSDMQCKQSIIHAGTVWQSISLSNGDAVTCCADMIVRIWTRDPARMAAEAERTTQREMAEQAALQAAQKGSSSQPMESAVDISQMPTTIGKKNGEIKCFKDGATVFAFSWNAGARTWDKIGEVVGQQSEKKHYEGDDVFPRGEYDFVFDVDMGVSLGMRRLPYNRGQNPMEVAESFCSREQIHKSNIDQIRQFIVQNGGGEGGGDSGGASAASAAKPPESVSAMFPIMTPMTFKDGKYDPLQNKILEFNDQVEESLKMDSTDILHLKAAIEKLKSNIMSAEFRNSEKEVIHVKLKQWPNDKLFPVIDLWRLFLLHPQSADYFKGSDRGTPYIVQVVGLLSSDPSGALGLCSARYLANAFIYQSNRYAVFDKREFVLKAVEPVLASTTNKHIKVACTSVLLNIAIVLHECSPPPKVWDKVAAALVARIAIAFLVKAGSDDGDAAQRAALAIGTLLPRDRQNDGAIVRQCLDMGLASKLGTLEDKIGGKVVAELRKLFG
;
A
#
# COMPACT_ATOMS: atom_id res chain seq x y z
N GLU A 1 37.89 -64.41 -25.16
CA GLU A 1 36.42 -64.31 -25.10
C GLU A 1 36.04 -63.12 -24.24
N ILE A 2 35.13 -62.31 -24.75
CA ILE A 2 34.60 -61.11 -24.11
C ILE A 2 33.54 -61.59 -23.11
N HIS A 3 33.77 -61.38 -21.81
CA HIS A 3 32.72 -61.60 -20.81
C HIS A 3 31.77 -60.38 -20.77
N PRO A 4 30.45 -60.58 -20.76
CA PRO A 4 29.47 -59.50 -20.80
C PRO A 4 29.30 -58.85 -19.41
N PRO A 5 28.90 -57.57 -19.33
CA PRO A 5 28.62 -56.93 -18.06
C PRO A 5 27.31 -57.47 -17.46
N GLN A 6 27.34 -57.75 -16.17
CA GLN A 6 26.19 -58.19 -15.38
C GLN A 6 25.10 -57.10 -15.35
N ARG A 7 23.85 -57.51 -15.63
CA ARG A 7 22.65 -56.68 -15.47
C ARG A 7 22.38 -56.44 -13.98
N SER A 8 22.25 -55.18 -13.59
CA SER A 8 21.63 -54.74 -12.34
C SER A 8 20.10 -54.99 -12.36
N PRO A 9 19.46 -55.24 -11.20
CA PRO A 9 18.05 -55.65 -11.14
C PRO A 9 17.10 -54.48 -11.52
N PRO A 10 15.90 -54.77 -12.05
CA PRO A 10 14.89 -53.75 -12.29
C PRO A 10 14.12 -53.51 -10.99
N GLY A 11 13.94 -52.24 -10.61
CA GLY A 11 12.95 -51.86 -9.60
C GLY A 11 13.45 -50.93 -8.51
N ALA A 12 13.42 -49.64 -8.80
CA ALA A 12 12.75 -48.71 -7.91
C ALA A 12 11.70 -48.00 -8.76
N CYS A 13 10.41 -48.16 -8.42
CA CYS A 13 9.35 -47.29 -8.92
C CYS A 13 9.82 -45.83 -8.80
N PRO A 14 9.51 -44.94 -9.76
CA PRO A 14 9.56 -43.52 -9.46
C PRO A 14 8.68 -43.34 -8.22
N ARG A 15 9.25 -42.84 -7.12
CA ARG A 15 8.44 -42.38 -5.98
C ARG A 15 7.35 -41.53 -6.59
N GLN A 16 6.08 -41.89 -6.38
CA GLN A 16 4.98 -40.96 -6.55
C GLN A 16 5.38 -39.73 -5.75
N GLN A 17 5.81 -38.69 -6.46
CA GLN A 17 6.05 -37.40 -5.86
C GLN A 17 4.66 -37.00 -5.37
N MET A 18 4.43 -37.05 -4.06
CA MET A 18 3.18 -36.57 -3.50
C MET A 18 3.00 -35.15 -4.05
N ASP A 19 1.86 -34.85 -4.64
CA ASP A 19 1.47 -33.49 -5.01
C ASP A 19 1.44 -32.68 -3.71
N VAL A 20 2.57 -32.06 -3.36
CA VAL A 20 2.64 -31.15 -2.23
C VAL A 20 2.09 -29.82 -2.73
N ASP A 21 1.05 -29.34 -2.05
CA ASP A 21 0.44 -28.05 -2.32
C ASP A 21 1.44 -26.90 -2.09
N PHE A 22 1.25 -25.81 -2.83
CA PHE A 22 1.99 -24.58 -2.59
C PHE A 22 1.60 -23.99 -1.24
N GLU A 23 2.59 -23.74 -0.41
CA GLU A 23 2.45 -23.14 0.90
C GLU A 23 3.25 -21.84 0.99
N LEU A 24 2.84 -20.94 1.86
CA LEU A 24 3.54 -19.67 2.02
C LEU A 24 4.99 -19.93 2.45
N SER A 25 5.94 -19.36 1.70
CA SER A 25 7.37 -19.37 1.99
C SER A 25 7.82 -18.07 2.62
N GLN A 26 7.38 -16.94 2.06
CA GLN A 26 7.82 -15.62 2.50
C GLN A 26 6.85 -14.52 2.05
N GLN A 27 6.75 -13.46 2.86
CA GLN A 27 6.09 -12.20 2.49
C GLN A 27 7.13 -11.07 2.39
N LEU A 28 7.14 -10.37 1.26
CA LEU A 28 8.03 -9.26 0.98
C LEU A 28 7.24 -7.95 1.01
N GLN A 29 7.59 -7.09 1.96
CA GLN A 29 7.02 -5.75 2.13
C GLN A 29 8.03 -4.70 1.72
N GLY A 30 7.60 -3.75 0.89
CA GLY A 30 8.50 -2.70 0.41
C GLY A 30 7.83 -1.67 -0.50
N HIS A 31 6.78 -2.05 -1.20
CA HIS A 31 5.97 -1.13 -1.99
C HIS A 31 5.05 -0.28 -1.10
N GLU A 32 4.78 0.94 -1.54
CA GLU A 32 3.88 1.91 -0.86
C GLU A 32 2.48 1.91 -1.49
N SER A 33 2.28 1.10 -2.53
CA SER A 33 1.02 0.92 -3.23
C SER A 33 0.94 -0.50 -3.81
N GLN A 34 -0.09 -0.78 -4.59
CA GLN A 34 -0.34 -2.09 -5.18
C GLN A 34 0.84 -2.58 -6.00
N VAL A 35 1.22 -3.85 -5.83
CA VAL A 35 2.26 -4.48 -6.63
C VAL A 35 1.63 -5.07 -7.87
N ARG A 36 2.07 -4.63 -9.05
CA ARG A 36 1.44 -4.97 -10.33
C ARG A 36 2.15 -6.07 -11.07
N CYS A 37 3.48 -6.09 -10.99
CA CYS A 37 4.26 -6.99 -11.79
C CYS A 37 5.54 -7.43 -11.08
N ALA A 38 6.06 -8.58 -11.53
CA ALA A 38 7.35 -9.09 -11.13
C ALA A 38 8.06 -9.79 -12.28
N THR A 39 9.39 -9.86 -12.20
CA THR A 39 10.21 -10.70 -13.06
C THR A 39 11.42 -11.23 -12.28
N ILE A 40 11.93 -12.39 -12.68
CA ILE A 40 13.13 -12.99 -12.11
C ILE A 40 14.26 -12.89 -13.14
N CYS A 41 15.30 -12.11 -12.82
CA CYS A 41 16.47 -11.99 -13.68
C CYS A 41 17.26 -13.30 -13.71
N SER A 42 18.03 -13.51 -14.78
CA SER A 42 18.85 -14.72 -14.98
C SER A 42 19.93 -14.95 -13.91
N ASN A 43 20.29 -13.91 -13.14
CA ASN A 43 21.19 -14.02 -11.98
C ASN A 43 20.45 -14.29 -10.65
N GLY A 44 19.13 -14.53 -10.68
CA GLY A 44 18.32 -14.82 -9.51
C GLY A 44 17.81 -13.59 -8.75
N VAL A 45 18.05 -12.38 -9.23
CA VAL A 45 17.46 -11.16 -8.64
C VAL A 45 15.99 -11.06 -9.04
N LEU A 46 15.10 -11.05 -8.06
CA LEU A 46 13.68 -10.79 -8.25
C LEU A 46 13.47 -9.28 -8.34
N VAL A 47 12.75 -8.81 -9.34
CA VAL A 47 12.38 -7.39 -9.48
C VAL A 47 10.87 -7.28 -9.45
N THR A 48 10.34 -6.35 -8.66
CA THR A 48 8.90 -6.10 -8.50
C THR A 48 8.57 -4.64 -8.84
N GLY A 49 7.41 -4.38 -9.42
CA GLY A 49 6.98 -3.05 -9.86
C GLY A 49 5.53 -2.78 -9.47
N GLY A 50 5.21 -1.53 -9.12
CA GLY A 50 3.90 -1.17 -8.58
C GLY A 50 3.36 0.19 -8.99
N LEU A 51 2.19 0.53 -8.42
CA LEU A 51 1.50 1.82 -8.57
C LEU A 51 2.21 2.98 -7.84
N ASP A 52 3.20 2.68 -7.01
CA ASP A 52 4.08 3.67 -6.39
C ASP A 52 5.15 4.20 -7.35
N SER A 53 5.13 3.76 -8.63
CA SER A 53 6.14 4.09 -9.65
C SER A 53 7.56 3.64 -9.27
N GLN A 54 7.68 2.69 -8.32
CA GLN A 54 8.95 2.12 -7.89
C GLN A 54 9.16 0.74 -8.49
N ALA A 55 10.39 0.45 -8.88
CA ALA A 55 10.86 -0.92 -9.04
C ALA A 55 11.72 -1.30 -7.84
N ILE A 56 11.50 -2.47 -7.27
CA ILE A 56 12.25 -2.98 -6.12
C ILE A 56 13.00 -4.23 -6.54
N MET A 57 14.31 -4.22 -6.32
CA MET A 57 15.18 -5.37 -6.53
C MET A 57 15.35 -6.12 -5.21
N TRP A 58 15.15 -7.42 -5.27
CA TRP A 58 15.28 -8.36 -4.16
C TRP A 58 16.34 -9.38 -4.52
N ARG A 59 17.29 -9.60 -3.61
CA ARG A 59 18.34 -10.61 -3.78
C ARG A 59 18.12 -11.73 -2.79
N ARG A 60 18.52 -12.94 -3.18
CA ARG A 60 18.57 -14.08 -2.27
C ARG A 60 20.01 -14.33 -1.86
N PRO A 61 20.37 -14.28 -0.56
CA PRO A 61 21.75 -14.49 -0.14
C PRO A 61 22.23 -15.93 -0.35
N SER A 62 21.33 -16.91 -0.20
CA SER A 62 21.58 -18.34 -0.46
C SER A 62 20.29 -19.03 -0.91
N GLU A 63 20.35 -20.25 -1.47
CA GLU A 63 19.14 -20.96 -1.92
C GLU A 63 18.16 -21.31 -0.78
N THR A 64 18.68 -21.40 0.45
CA THR A 64 17.92 -21.73 1.66
C THR A 64 17.38 -20.50 2.39
N GLU A 65 17.92 -19.31 2.11
CA GLU A 65 17.46 -18.07 2.72
C GLU A 65 16.38 -17.39 1.86
N GLY A 66 15.51 -16.61 2.51
CA GLY A 66 14.51 -15.81 1.82
C GLY A 66 15.14 -14.67 1.02
N PHE A 67 14.33 -14.05 0.15
CA PHE A 67 14.72 -12.81 -0.50
C PHE A 67 14.81 -11.67 0.52
N VAL A 68 15.79 -10.80 0.32
CA VAL A 68 15.96 -9.57 1.08
C VAL A 68 15.97 -8.38 0.14
N LEU A 69 15.47 -7.24 0.62
CA LEU A 69 15.50 -5.98 -0.10
C LEU A 69 16.94 -5.66 -0.48
N HIS A 70 17.22 -5.55 -1.78
CA HIS A 70 18.54 -5.19 -2.29
C HIS A 70 18.61 -3.70 -2.59
N LYS A 71 17.72 -3.20 -3.44
CA LYS A 71 17.72 -1.80 -3.89
C LYS A 71 16.30 -1.38 -4.29
N LYS A 72 15.87 -0.19 -3.86
CA LYS A 72 14.68 0.47 -4.40
C LYS A 72 15.12 1.44 -5.49
N LEU A 73 14.55 1.30 -6.68
CA LEU A 73 14.82 2.15 -7.83
C LEU A 73 13.71 3.19 -7.92
N GLY A 74 13.99 4.37 -7.36
CA GLY A 74 13.14 5.54 -7.55
C GLY A 74 13.41 6.18 -8.91
N HIS A 75 12.36 6.69 -9.56
CA HIS A 75 12.45 7.53 -10.77
C HIS A 75 12.85 6.83 -12.08
N LEU A 76 12.72 5.51 -12.21
CA LEU A 76 12.80 4.87 -13.52
C LEU A 76 11.69 5.39 -14.46
N HIS A 77 10.49 5.53 -13.91
CA HIS A 77 9.32 6.03 -14.60
C HIS A 77 8.67 7.18 -13.82
N SER A 78 7.92 8.01 -14.54
CA SER A 78 7.18 9.14 -13.95
C SER A 78 5.79 8.77 -13.43
N ASP A 79 5.35 7.54 -13.72
CA ASP A 79 4.05 6.98 -13.37
C ASP A 79 4.16 5.44 -13.22
N PHE A 80 3.04 4.77 -12.95
CA PHE A 80 2.95 3.36 -12.53
C PHE A 80 3.74 2.40 -13.42
N ILE A 81 4.39 1.41 -12.81
CA ILE A 81 5.06 0.33 -13.54
C ILE A 81 4.05 -0.81 -13.73
N TYR A 82 3.68 -1.07 -14.98
CA TYR A 82 2.68 -2.10 -15.32
C TYR A 82 3.31 -3.44 -15.70
N ALA A 83 4.51 -3.44 -16.28
CA ALA A 83 5.14 -4.67 -16.75
C ALA A 83 6.65 -4.67 -16.51
N LEU A 84 7.18 -5.87 -16.23
CA LEU A 84 8.59 -6.16 -16.08
C LEU A 84 8.93 -7.44 -16.86
N ALA A 85 10.12 -7.50 -17.46
CA ALA A 85 10.68 -8.73 -18.03
C ALA A 85 12.19 -8.77 -17.85
N ALA A 86 12.73 -9.94 -17.56
CA ALA A 86 14.16 -10.17 -17.50
C ALA A 86 14.80 -10.07 -18.90
N SER A 87 16.05 -9.61 -18.94
CA SER A 87 16.88 -9.78 -20.13
C SER A 87 17.58 -11.13 -20.09
N SER A 88 17.43 -11.90 -21.15
CA SER A 88 18.18 -13.12 -21.44
C SER A 88 19.61 -12.84 -21.91
N THR A 89 19.87 -11.65 -22.46
CA THR A 89 21.18 -11.30 -23.05
C THR A 89 22.17 -10.71 -22.04
N ALA A 90 21.69 -10.11 -20.96
CA ALA A 90 22.53 -9.49 -19.93
C ALA A 90 22.08 -9.93 -18.53
N ALA A 91 22.97 -10.61 -17.80
CA ALA A 91 22.68 -11.13 -16.47
C ALA A 91 22.28 -10.01 -15.50
N GLY A 92 21.12 -10.15 -14.85
CA GLY A 92 20.61 -9.15 -13.91
C GLY A 92 19.93 -7.94 -14.54
N ALA A 93 20.07 -7.72 -15.85
CA ALA A 93 19.35 -6.66 -16.54
C ALA A 93 17.88 -7.02 -16.73
N PHE A 94 17.03 -6.01 -16.84
CA PHE A 94 15.60 -6.18 -17.04
C PHE A 94 15.01 -5.01 -17.82
N TYR A 95 13.76 -5.16 -18.23
CA TYR A 95 12.95 -4.15 -18.91
C TYR A 95 11.76 -3.78 -18.04
N SER A 96 11.37 -2.52 -18.07
CA SER A 96 10.18 -1.99 -17.39
C SER A 96 9.28 -1.22 -18.37
N GLY A 97 7.97 -1.34 -18.19
CA GLY A 97 6.95 -0.66 -18.99
C GLY A 97 5.97 0.06 -18.08
N SER A 98 5.62 1.29 -18.44
CA SER A 98 4.90 2.20 -17.54
C SER A 98 3.67 2.86 -18.16
N LYS A 99 2.79 3.32 -17.27
CA LYS A 99 1.68 4.23 -17.57
C LYS A 99 2.15 5.53 -18.23
N ASP A 100 3.40 5.94 -18.02
CA ASP A 100 3.98 7.12 -18.68
C ASP A 100 4.27 6.94 -20.18
N LYS A 101 3.81 5.82 -20.77
CA LYS A 101 3.89 5.48 -22.20
C LYS A 101 5.28 5.11 -22.67
N THR A 102 6.23 4.94 -21.75
CA THR A 102 7.60 4.56 -22.07
C THR A 102 7.91 3.17 -21.56
N ALA A 103 8.87 2.54 -22.22
CA ALA A 103 9.56 1.39 -21.68
C ALA A 103 11.03 1.76 -21.43
N MET A 104 11.69 1.02 -20.56
CA MET A 104 13.08 1.25 -20.21
C MET A 104 13.83 -0.08 -20.08
N ARG A 105 15.07 -0.11 -20.56
CA ARG A 105 16.03 -1.17 -20.25
C ARG A 105 16.88 -0.71 -19.08
N VAL A 106 17.06 -1.58 -18.10
CA VAL A 106 17.73 -1.27 -16.83
C VAL A 106 18.85 -2.28 -16.59
N SER A 107 19.99 -1.79 -16.10
CA SER A 107 21.17 -2.61 -15.79
C SER A 107 20.94 -3.49 -14.56
N SER A 108 21.86 -4.43 -14.32
CA SER A 108 21.89 -5.25 -13.10
C SER A 108 22.06 -4.45 -11.81
N ASP A 109 22.61 -3.24 -11.92
CA ASP A 109 22.78 -2.32 -10.79
C ASP A 109 21.57 -1.40 -10.62
N GLY A 110 20.58 -1.49 -11.51
CA GLY A 110 19.37 -0.68 -11.47
C GLY A 110 19.49 0.67 -12.18
N ASP A 111 20.51 0.86 -13.02
CA ASP A 111 20.71 2.10 -13.77
C ASP A 111 19.96 2.06 -15.11
N PRO A 112 19.31 3.16 -15.52
CA PRO A 112 18.61 3.23 -16.79
C PRO A 112 19.62 3.21 -17.95
N LEU A 113 19.45 2.28 -18.89
CA LEU A 113 20.33 2.10 -20.04
C LEU A 113 19.74 2.68 -21.33
N VAL A 114 18.50 2.32 -21.64
CA VAL A 114 17.83 2.70 -22.90
C VAL A 114 16.38 3.03 -22.58
N GLN A 115 15.86 4.13 -23.14
CA GLN A 115 14.45 4.48 -23.05
C GLN A 115 13.78 4.32 -24.42
N TYR A 116 12.69 3.56 -24.47
CA TYR A 116 11.91 3.33 -25.67
C TYR A 116 10.69 4.27 -25.64
N THR A 117 10.65 5.19 -26.59
CA THR A 117 9.60 6.22 -26.71
C THR A 117 8.91 6.10 -28.06
N GLY A 118 7.59 6.32 -28.09
CA GLY A 118 6.80 6.27 -29.31
C GLY A 118 5.42 5.62 -29.19
N HIS A 119 5.07 5.05 -28.04
CA HIS A 119 3.70 4.66 -27.73
C HIS A 119 2.84 5.87 -27.37
N GLU A 120 1.56 5.82 -27.72
CA GLU A 120 0.58 6.88 -27.40
C GLU A 120 -0.23 6.60 -26.14
N GLY A 121 -0.13 5.37 -25.61
CA GLY A 121 -0.76 4.89 -24.39
C GLY A 121 0.20 4.14 -23.48
N PRO A 122 -0.24 3.82 -22.24
CA PRO A 122 0.50 2.99 -21.29
C PRO A 122 1.12 1.73 -21.88
N VAL A 123 2.39 1.47 -21.58
CA VAL A 123 3.04 0.18 -21.91
C VAL A 123 2.67 -0.81 -20.81
N CYS A 124 1.85 -1.81 -21.14
CA CYS A 124 1.26 -2.72 -20.16
C CYS A 124 1.75 -4.16 -20.26
N SER A 125 2.53 -4.49 -21.29
CA SER A 125 3.12 -5.82 -21.47
C SER A 125 4.43 -5.67 -22.23
N LEU A 126 5.42 -6.51 -21.93
CA LEU A 126 6.69 -6.51 -22.63
C LEU A 126 7.40 -7.85 -22.51
N VAL A 127 8.21 -8.17 -23.52
CA VAL A 127 8.95 -9.44 -23.61
C VAL A 127 10.17 -9.26 -24.50
N GLU A 128 11.29 -9.89 -24.15
CA GLU A 128 12.49 -9.90 -24.99
C GLU A 128 12.36 -10.98 -26.08
N CYS A 129 12.69 -10.63 -27.32
CA CYS A 129 12.63 -11.51 -28.48
C CYS A 129 13.98 -11.47 -29.21
N GLY A 130 14.93 -12.29 -28.75
CA GLY A 130 16.31 -12.27 -29.24
C GLY A 130 17.00 -10.93 -28.98
N ALA A 131 17.48 -10.26 -30.03
CA ALA A 131 18.10 -8.92 -29.92
C ALA A 131 17.08 -7.77 -29.83
N ASN A 132 15.78 -8.07 -29.79
CA ASN A 132 14.71 -7.08 -29.79
C ASN A 132 13.93 -7.08 -28.47
N LEU A 133 13.36 -5.93 -28.14
CA LEU A 133 12.30 -5.81 -27.14
C LEU A 133 10.95 -5.70 -27.86
N VAL A 134 9.94 -6.42 -27.40
CA VAL A 134 8.56 -6.24 -27.86
C VAL A 134 7.76 -5.62 -26.72
N THR A 135 7.04 -4.55 -27.01
CA THR A 135 6.18 -3.84 -26.04
C THR A 135 4.74 -3.83 -26.53
N GLY A 136 3.79 -4.17 -25.67
CA GLY A 136 2.35 -4.04 -25.88
C GLY A 136 1.79 -2.84 -25.11
N SER A 137 0.89 -2.09 -25.75
CA SER A 137 0.39 -0.85 -25.19
C SER A 137 -1.14 -0.72 -25.22
N TRP A 138 -1.61 0.20 -24.40
CA TRP A 138 -2.96 0.72 -24.44
C TRP A 138 -3.20 1.69 -25.60
N ASP A 139 -2.30 1.84 -26.57
CA ASP A 139 -2.62 2.51 -27.84
C ASP A 139 -3.15 1.56 -28.92
N GLY A 140 -3.23 0.26 -28.61
CA GLY A 140 -3.67 -0.78 -29.54
C GLY A 140 -2.59 -1.29 -30.48
N THR A 141 -1.34 -0.92 -30.22
CA THR A 141 -0.19 -1.41 -30.96
C THR A 141 0.74 -2.25 -30.08
N ALA A 142 1.42 -3.19 -30.72
CA ALA A 142 2.69 -3.70 -30.21
C ALA A 142 3.84 -3.10 -31.02
N LYS A 143 4.97 -2.80 -30.37
CA LYS A 143 6.16 -2.25 -31.04
C LYS A 143 7.35 -3.15 -30.80
N VAL A 144 8.12 -3.36 -31.86
CA VAL A 144 9.37 -4.15 -31.83
C VAL A 144 10.53 -3.17 -31.94
N TRP A 145 11.38 -3.17 -30.94
CA TRP A 145 12.54 -2.28 -30.80
C TRP A 145 13.82 -3.08 -30.86
N ASP A 146 14.87 -2.51 -31.42
CA ASP A 146 16.21 -2.99 -31.14
C ASP A 146 16.54 -2.78 -29.65
N ALA A 147 16.84 -3.86 -28.92
CA ALA A 147 16.97 -3.81 -27.47
C ALA A 147 18.19 -3.00 -26.98
N THR A 148 19.18 -2.75 -27.84
CA THR A 148 20.42 -2.05 -27.44
C THR A 148 20.43 -0.60 -27.87
N SER A 149 19.98 -0.30 -29.09
CA SER A 149 19.95 1.06 -29.63
C SER A 149 18.67 1.82 -29.30
N GLY A 150 17.58 1.13 -28.94
CA GLY A 150 16.28 1.76 -28.73
C GLY A 150 15.53 2.10 -30.01
N GLN A 151 16.07 1.77 -31.19
CA GLN A 151 15.43 2.08 -32.46
C GLN A 151 14.18 1.23 -32.70
N LEU A 152 13.09 1.86 -33.09
CA LEU A 152 11.86 1.19 -33.51
C LEU A 152 12.10 0.46 -34.84
N ARG A 153 11.85 -0.85 -34.87
CA ARG A 153 11.95 -1.69 -36.08
C ARG A 153 10.61 -1.90 -36.74
N HIS A 154 9.59 -2.27 -35.96
CA HIS A 154 8.25 -2.56 -36.46
C HIS A 154 7.18 -2.01 -35.50
N THR A 155 6.06 -1.56 -36.08
CA THR A 155 4.80 -1.37 -35.33
C THR A 155 3.83 -2.43 -35.83
N LEU A 156 3.29 -3.21 -34.91
CA LEU A 156 2.34 -4.28 -35.14
C LEU A 156 0.96 -3.76 -34.75
N ASP A 157 -0.01 -3.91 -35.64
CA ASP A 157 -1.40 -3.61 -35.36
C ASP A 157 -2.02 -4.73 -34.52
N ALA A 158 -2.06 -4.52 -33.20
CA ALA A 158 -2.57 -5.50 -32.25
C ALA A 158 -4.10 -5.41 -32.09
N GLY A 159 -4.77 -4.52 -32.82
CA GLY A 159 -6.22 -4.37 -32.86
C GLY A 159 -6.75 -3.26 -31.97
N ALA A 160 -6.75 -3.46 -30.65
CA ALA A 160 -7.35 -2.54 -29.69
C ALA A 160 -6.51 -2.37 -28.43
N HIS A 161 -6.93 -1.44 -27.55
CA HIS A 161 -6.24 -1.10 -26.30
C HIS A 161 -5.95 -2.33 -25.42
N ALA A 162 -5.09 -2.15 -24.41
CA ALA A 162 -4.61 -3.19 -23.50
C ALA A 162 -3.97 -4.39 -24.23
N THR A 163 -3.05 -4.10 -25.14
CA THR A 163 -2.31 -5.13 -25.87
C THR A 163 -1.33 -5.87 -24.96
N THR A 164 -1.51 -7.19 -24.84
CA THR A 164 -0.57 -8.11 -24.20
C THR A 164 0.27 -8.83 -25.25
N VAL A 165 1.56 -9.06 -24.96
CA VAL A 165 2.53 -9.64 -25.90
C VAL A 165 3.26 -10.84 -25.29
N ALA A 166 3.55 -11.83 -26.12
CA ALA A 166 4.45 -12.94 -25.78
C ALA A 166 5.23 -13.40 -27.02
N VAL A 167 6.27 -14.21 -26.81
CA VAL A 167 7.08 -14.80 -27.88
C VAL A 167 6.85 -16.31 -27.89
N LEU A 168 6.43 -16.85 -29.03
CA LEU A 168 6.27 -18.28 -29.23
C LEU A 168 7.64 -18.97 -29.31
N PRO A 169 7.76 -20.28 -29.03
CA PRO A 169 9.01 -21.02 -29.20
C PRO A 169 9.59 -20.97 -30.62
N THR A 170 8.75 -20.69 -31.62
CA THR A 170 9.12 -20.49 -33.02
C THR A 170 9.80 -19.14 -33.29
N GLY A 171 9.78 -18.21 -32.32
CA GLY A 171 10.29 -16.85 -32.44
C GLY A 171 9.27 -15.82 -32.94
N GLU A 172 8.04 -16.25 -33.23
CA GLU A 172 6.95 -15.38 -33.62
C GLU A 172 6.37 -14.61 -32.42
N VAL A 173 5.88 -13.40 -32.67
CA VAL A 173 5.24 -12.58 -31.63
C VAL A 173 3.75 -12.87 -31.64
N ILE A 174 3.19 -13.24 -30.50
CA ILE A 174 1.74 -13.37 -30.32
C ILE A 174 1.22 -12.18 -29.50
N THR A 175 0.08 -11.62 -29.93
CA THR A 175 -0.59 -10.52 -29.24
C THR A 175 -2.04 -10.85 -28.93
N GLY A 176 -2.54 -10.37 -27.80
CA GLY A 176 -3.96 -10.36 -27.42
C GLY A 176 -4.37 -8.96 -26.99
N SER A 177 -5.64 -8.58 -27.19
CA SER A 177 -6.07 -7.20 -26.93
C SER A 177 -7.51 -7.10 -26.44
N GLN A 178 -8.01 -5.86 -26.26
CA GLN A 178 -9.40 -5.57 -25.91
C GLN A 178 -10.42 -6.01 -26.98
N ASP A 179 -9.99 -6.24 -28.23
CA ASP A 179 -10.85 -6.79 -29.28
C ASP A 179 -11.06 -8.31 -29.17
N CYS A 180 -10.62 -8.90 -28.06
CA CYS A 180 -10.77 -10.30 -27.71
C CYS A 180 -10.13 -11.28 -28.72
N SER A 181 -9.24 -10.80 -29.59
CA SER A 181 -8.64 -11.60 -30.66
C SER A 181 -7.16 -11.88 -30.41
N LEU A 182 -6.68 -13.03 -30.88
CA LEU A 182 -5.25 -13.36 -30.91
C LEU A 182 -4.68 -13.12 -32.30
N ARG A 183 -3.47 -12.60 -32.38
CA ARG A 183 -2.72 -12.38 -33.63
C ARG A 183 -1.31 -12.91 -33.49
N ILE A 184 -0.81 -13.61 -34.50
CA ILE A 184 0.56 -14.13 -34.55
C ILE A 184 1.30 -13.42 -35.68
N PHE A 185 2.44 -12.84 -35.36
CA PHE A 185 3.25 -12.02 -36.24
C PHE A 185 4.60 -12.68 -36.54
N SER A 186 4.95 -12.67 -37.82
CA SER A 186 6.31 -12.94 -38.30
C SER A 186 6.87 -11.64 -38.87
N GLY A 187 7.80 -11.01 -38.14
CA GLY A 187 8.23 -9.64 -38.43
C GLY A 187 7.08 -8.65 -38.23
N ALA A 188 6.73 -7.88 -39.27
CA ALA A 188 5.61 -6.94 -39.25
C ALA A 188 4.28 -7.51 -39.79
N GLU A 189 4.31 -8.74 -40.34
CA GLU A 189 3.16 -9.34 -41.00
C GLU A 189 2.36 -10.22 -40.03
N CYS A 190 1.05 -9.97 -39.92
CA CYS A 190 0.12 -10.83 -39.19
C CYS A 190 -0.15 -12.09 -40.02
N LYS A 191 0.45 -13.23 -39.63
CA LYS A 191 0.32 -14.52 -40.34
C LYS A 191 -0.96 -15.25 -39.99
N HIS A 192 -1.38 -15.13 -38.75
CA HIS A 192 -2.55 -15.83 -38.25
C HIS A 192 -3.35 -14.95 -37.30
N LYS A 193 -4.67 -15.04 -37.37
CA LYS A 193 -5.58 -14.31 -36.50
C LYS A 193 -6.70 -15.25 -36.05
N VAL A 194 -6.89 -15.34 -34.74
CA VAL A 194 -8.04 -16.00 -34.12
C VAL A 194 -9.00 -14.91 -33.67
N GLU A 195 -10.06 -14.72 -34.43
CA GLU A 195 -11.15 -13.79 -34.09
C GLU A 195 -11.94 -14.32 -32.90
N ALA A 196 -12.36 -13.42 -32.00
CA ALA A 196 -13.20 -13.78 -30.84
C ALA A 196 -12.64 -14.96 -30.03
N ALA A 197 -11.31 -14.99 -29.85
CA ALA A 197 -10.62 -16.00 -29.05
C ALA A 197 -11.19 -16.04 -27.61
N HIS A 198 -11.53 -14.87 -27.06
CA HIS A 198 -12.23 -14.71 -25.78
C HIS A 198 -13.52 -13.89 -25.94
N GLN A 199 -14.32 -13.80 -24.88
CA GLN A 199 -15.55 -12.97 -24.85
C GLN A 199 -15.32 -11.57 -24.24
N ASP A 200 -14.15 -11.36 -23.64
CA ASP A 200 -13.71 -10.08 -23.08
C ASP A 200 -12.19 -9.97 -23.23
N ILE A 201 -11.62 -8.86 -22.75
CA ILE A 201 -10.23 -8.46 -22.97
C ILE A 201 -9.24 -9.54 -22.56
N ILE A 202 -8.32 -9.88 -23.46
CA ILE A 202 -7.19 -10.78 -23.18
C ILE A 202 -6.12 -10.01 -22.42
N ARG A 203 -5.82 -10.41 -21.19
CA ARG A 203 -4.89 -9.72 -20.28
C ARG A 203 -3.48 -10.27 -20.31
N ALA A 204 -3.33 -11.59 -20.43
CA ALA A 204 -2.04 -12.25 -20.41
C ALA A 204 -1.99 -13.45 -21.35
N ILE A 205 -0.79 -13.71 -21.86
CA ILE A 205 -0.47 -14.84 -22.73
C ILE A 205 0.78 -15.51 -22.15
N SER A 206 0.70 -16.81 -21.92
CA SER A 206 1.82 -17.63 -21.46
C SER A 206 2.03 -18.77 -22.46
N PRO A 207 3.08 -18.70 -23.31
CA PRO A 207 3.45 -19.80 -24.19
C PRO A 207 4.13 -20.93 -23.40
N SER A 208 3.90 -22.17 -23.82
CA SER A 208 4.70 -23.35 -23.46
C SER A 208 5.44 -23.86 -24.69
N SER A 209 6.10 -25.01 -24.60
CA SER A 209 6.71 -25.67 -25.76
C SER A 209 5.71 -26.31 -26.72
N THR A 210 4.44 -26.49 -26.32
CA THR A 210 3.44 -27.24 -27.10
C THR A 210 2.13 -26.50 -27.34
N HIS A 211 1.84 -25.48 -26.53
CA HIS A 211 0.57 -24.75 -26.57
C HIS A 211 0.75 -23.33 -26.02
N VAL A 212 -0.30 -22.54 -26.07
CA VAL A 212 -0.39 -21.20 -25.47
C VAL A 212 -1.55 -21.18 -24.50
N VAL A 213 -1.36 -20.60 -23.32
CA VAL A 213 -2.45 -20.32 -22.38
C VAL A 213 -2.72 -18.84 -22.35
N THR A 214 -3.99 -18.46 -22.44
CA THR A 214 -4.44 -17.06 -22.40
C THR A 214 -5.36 -16.85 -21.21
N ALA A 215 -5.28 -15.66 -20.60
CA ALA A 215 -6.12 -15.23 -19.48
C ALA A 215 -6.93 -13.99 -19.86
N SER A 216 -8.20 -13.94 -19.45
CA SER A 216 -9.13 -12.89 -19.88
C SER A 216 -10.04 -12.37 -18.78
N ASN A 217 -10.59 -11.18 -19.02
CA ASN A 217 -11.69 -10.60 -18.28
C ASN A 217 -13.01 -11.40 -18.38
N ASP A 218 -13.11 -12.41 -19.25
CA ASP A 218 -14.26 -13.32 -19.29
C ASP A 218 -14.24 -14.39 -18.19
N ASN A 219 -13.30 -14.26 -17.23
CA ASN A 219 -13.06 -15.14 -16.09
C ASN A 219 -12.47 -16.51 -16.48
N LEU A 220 -12.06 -16.70 -17.74
CA LEU A 220 -11.53 -17.96 -18.24
C LEU A 220 -10.02 -17.89 -18.46
N LEU A 221 -9.39 -19.06 -18.37
CA LEU A 221 -8.20 -19.32 -19.17
C LEU A 221 -8.54 -20.26 -20.32
N LYS A 222 -7.88 -20.06 -21.47
CA LYS A 222 -8.02 -20.93 -22.63
C LYS A 222 -6.67 -21.44 -23.09
N VAL A 223 -6.64 -22.68 -23.54
CA VAL A 223 -5.44 -23.36 -24.08
C VAL A 223 -5.59 -23.46 -25.58
N TRP A 224 -4.54 -23.07 -26.29
CA TRP A 224 -4.52 -23.00 -27.75
C TRP A 224 -3.33 -23.77 -28.30
N SER A 225 -3.52 -24.49 -29.39
CA SER A 225 -2.40 -24.92 -30.22
C SER A 225 -1.84 -23.73 -31.01
N PHE A 226 -0.61 -23.85 -31.49
CA PHE A 226 0.05 -22.77 -32.24
C PHE A 226 -0.61 -22.44 -33.59
N ASP A 227 -1.44 -23.35 -34.12
CA ASP A 227 -2.26 -23.14 -35.31
C ASP A 227 -3.60 -22.43 -35.02
N GLY A 228 -3.84 -22.02 -33.77
CA GLY A 228 -5.01 -21.25 -33.36
C GLY A 228 -6.24 -22.07 -32.95
N CYS A 229 -6.13 -23.40 -32.83
CA CYS A 229 -7.24 -24.22 -32.36
C CYS A 229 -7.35 -24.18 -30.82
N GLU A 230 -8.57 -23.99 -30.30
CA GLU A 230 -8.85 -24.08 -28.87
C GLU A 230 -8.80 -25.55 -28.43
N MET A 231 -7.88 -25.89 -27.51
CA MET A 231 -7.66 -27.23 -27.00
C MET A 231 -8.43 -27.49 -25.69
N ALA A 232 -8.54 -26.48 -24.82
CA ALA A 232 -9.21 -26.60 -23.54
C ALA A 232 -9.64 -25.23 -22.99
N GLN A 233 -10.64 -25.26 -22.10
CA GLN A 233 -11.04 -24.13 -21.27
C GLN A 233 -10.87 -24.48 -19.79
N LEU A 234 -10.21 -23.59 -19.06
CA LEU A 234 -9.95 -23.73 -17.63
C LEU A 234 -10.94 -22.81 -16.91
N THR A 235 -11.95 -23.41 -16.30
CA THR A 235 -13.02 -22.71 -15.60
C THR A 235 -12.79 -22.78 -14.09
N GLY A 236 -13.02 -21.67 -13.38
CA GLY A 236 -12.93 -21.67 -11.91
C GLY A 236 -12.74 -20.30 -11.27
N HIS A 237 -12.13 -19.34 -11.98
CA HIS A 237 -12.08 -17.96 -11.51
C HIS A 237 -13.48 -17.33 -11.52
N GLN A 238 -13.72 -16.42 -10.57
CA GLN A 238 -15.03 -15.77 -10.36
C GLN A 238 -15.05 -14.30 -10.79
N SER A 239 -13.91 -13.77 -11.19
CA SER A 239 -13.73 -12.41 -11.70
C SER A 239 -12.56 -12.41 -12.69
N PHE A 240 -12.17 -11.22 -13.16
CA PHE A 240 -11.20 -11.03 -14.23
C PHE A 240 -9.88 -11.76 -13.94
N VAL A 241 -9.34 -12.46 -14.94
CA VAL A 241 -8.02 -13.11 -14.84
C VAL A 241 -6.99 -12.17 -15.45
N TYR A 242 -6.08 -11.64 -14.63
CA TYR A 242 -5.09 -10.66 -15.04
C TYR A 242 -3.76 -11.27 -15.47
N GLY A 243 -3.39 -12.41 -14.88
CA GLY A 243 -2.09 -13.05 -15.11
C GLY A 243 -2.20 -14.54 -15.36
N VAL A 244 -1.32 -15.05 -16.22
CA VAL A 244 -1.06 -16.48 -16.40
C VAL A 244 0.43 -16.72 -16.58
N ALA A 245 0.95 -17.78 -15.98
CA ALA A 245 2.34 -18.22 -16.16
C ALA A 245 2.43 -19.75 -16.11
N HIS A 246 3.34 -20.34 -16.89
CA HIS A 246 3.76 -21.73 -16.68
C HIS A 246 4.73 -21.82 -15.51
N SER A 247 4.62 -22.89 -14.72
CA SER A 247 5.66 -23.25 -13.77
C SER A 247 6.95 -23.66 -14.50
N ASN A 248 8.11 -23.45 -13.89
CA ASN A 248 9.40 -23.76 -14.51
C ASN A 248 9.56 -25.26 -14.85
N ASP A 249 8.89 -26.15 -14.11
CA ASP A 249 8.84 -27.59 -14.37
C ASP A 249 7.80 -27.99 -15.45
N ASN A 250 7.04 -27.02 -15.98
CA ASN A 250 5.92 -27.17 -16.91
C ASN A 250 4.83 -28.16 -16.44
N GLN A 251 4.77 -28.48 -15.15
CA GLN A 251 3.74 -29.35 -14.57
C GLN A 251 2.49 -28.58 -14.12
N SER A 252 2.61 -27.26 -14.00
CA SER A 252 1.53 -26.42 -13.51
C SER A 252 1.38 -25.13 -14.30
N ILE A 253 0.15 -24.63 -14.35
CA ILE A 253 -0.19 -23.27 -14.79
C ILE A 253 -0.58 -22.49 -13.54
N LEU A 254 -0.08 -21.27 -13.43
CA LEU A 254 -0.39 -20.32 -12.37
C LEU A 254 -1.31 -19.26 -12.97
N SER A 255 -2.42 -18.94 -12.32
CA SER A 255 -3.31 -17.86 -12.76
C SER A 255 -3.69 -16.91 -11.64
N SER A 256 -3.73 -15.62 -11.95
CA SER A 256 -3.90 -14.53 -10.99
C SER A 256 -5.13 -13.70 -11.35
N SER A 257 -6.00 -13.44 -10.38
CA SER A 257 -7.31 -12.86 -10.64
C SER A 257 -7.74 -11.79 -9.64
N ASP A 258 -8.67 -10.97 -10.10
CA ASP A 258 -9.47 -10.02 -9.32
C ASP A 258 -10.37 -10.69 -8.28
N ASP A 259 -10.64 -11.99 -8.42
CA ASP A 259 -11.33 -12.78 -7.38
C ASP A 259 -10.48 -13.03 -6.12
N CYS A 260 -9.32 -12.36 -6.03
CA CYS A 260 -8.36 -12.43 -4.95
C CYS A 260 -7.71 -13.82 -4.80
N THR A 261 -7.69 -14.63 -5.86
CA THR A 261 -7.05 -15.96 -5.83
C THR A 261 -5.88 -16.10 -6.79
N LEU A 262 -4.90 -16.89 -6.35
CA LEU A 262 -3.97 -17.61 -7.22
C LEU A 262 -4.54 -19.02 -7.40
N LYS A 263 -4.73 -19.47 -8.64
CA LYS A 263 -5.08 -20.86 -8.93
C LYS A 263 -3.92 -21.59 -9.58
N ILE A 264 -3.78 -22.85 -9.20
CA ILE A 264 -2.76 -23.78 -9.69
C ILE A 264 -3.48 -24.85 -10.49
N TRP A 265 -3.20 -24.92 -11.79
CA TRP A 265 -3.80 -25.90 -12.70
C TRP A 265 -2.74 -26.91 -13.09
N SER A 266 -3.13 -28.17 -13.23
CA SER A 266 -2.24 -29.20 -13.77
C SER A 266 -2.22 -29.13 -15.29
N THR A 267 -1.02 -29.22 -15.88
CA THR A 267 -0.86 -29.27 -17.35
C THR A 267 -1.20 -30.64 -17.94
N SER A 268 -1.38 -31.68 -17.12
CA SER A 268 -1.70 -33.03 -17.60
C SER A 268 -3.20 -33.26 -17.84
N ASP A 269 -4.06 -32.66 -17.00
CA ASP A 269 -5.52 -32.83 -17.06
C ASP A 269 -6.29 -31.50 -17.12
N MET A 270 -5.58 -30.37 -17.12
CA MET A 270 -6.14 -29.01 -17.18
C MET A 270 -7.13 -28.71 -16.05
N GLN A 271 -7.01 -29.40 -14.91
CA GLN A 271 -7.86 -29.17 -13.74
C GLN A 271 -7.16 -28.28 -12.70
N CYS A 272 -7.97 -27.45 -12.01
CA CYS A 272 -7.51 -26.70 -10.85
C CYS A 272 -7.17 -27.68 -9.72
N LYS A 273 -5.90 -27.73 -9.32
CA LYS A 273 -5.40 -28.55 -8.21
C LYS A 273 -5.45 -27.81 -6.88
N GLN A 274 -5.22 -26.51 -6.90
CA GLN A 274 -5.16 -25.70 -5.69
C GLN A 274 -5.67 -24.28 -5.95
N SER A 275 -6.29 -23.68 -4.93
CA SER A 275 -6.72 -22.28 -4.94
C SER A 275 -6.24 -21.60 -3.66
N ILE A 276 -5.46 -20.53 -3.81
CA ILE A 276 -4.83 -19.80 -2.70
C ILE A 276 -5.42 -18.39 -2.63
N ILE A 277 -6.04 -18.06 -1.50
CA ILE A 277 -6.74 -16.78 -1.29
C ILE A 277 -5.76 -15.72 -0.79
N HIS A 278 -5.94 -14.49 -1.27
CA HIS A 278 -5.18 -13.30 -0.91
C HIS A 278 -6.11 -12.21 -0.36
N ALA A 279 -5.55 -11.21 0.34
CA ALA A 279 -6.32 -10.09 0.91
C ALA A 279 -6.67 -8.99 -0.12
N GLY A 280 -6.56 -9.29 -1.41
CA GLY A 280 -6.87 -8.38 -2.51
C GLY A 280 -6.58 -9.02 -3.87
N THR A 281 -6.85 -8.27 -4.94
CA THR A 281 -6.60 -8.68 -6.33
C THR A 281 -5.17 -9.17 -6.52
N VAL A 282 -5.03 -10.34 -7.15
CA VAL A 282 -3.73 -10.87 -7.57
C VAL A 282 -3.48 -10.42 -9.01
N TRP A 283 -2.55 -9.49 -9.21
CA TRP A 283 -2.31 -8.88 -10.52
C TRP A 283 -1.47 -9.74 -11.45
N GLN A 284 -0.43 -10.38 -10.90
CA GLN A 284 0.48 -11.23 -11.66
C GLN A 284 1.01 -12.36 -10.78
N SER A 285 1.27 -13.51 -11.41
CA SER A 285 2.11 -14.56 -10.87
C SER A 285 3.26 -14.88 -11.82
N ILE A 286 4.40 -15.28 -11.25
CA ILE A 286 5.55 -15.79 -12.00
C ILE A 286 6.12 -17.03 -11.31
N SER A 287 6.80 -17.88 -12.06
CA SER A 287 7.55 -19.02 -11.51
C SER A 287 9.03 -18.68 -11.38
N LEU A 288 9.63 -19.14 -10.29
CA LEU A 288 11.06 -19.06 -10.03
C LEU A 288 11.76 -20.33 -10.53
N SER A 289 13.06 -20.22 -10.79
CA SER A 289 13.87 -21.35 -11.28
C SER A 289 13.89 -22.56 -10.34
N ASN A 290 13.70 -22.33 -9.03
CA ASN A 290 13.63 -23.36 -8.00
C ASN A 290 12.24 -24.00 -7.84
N GLY A 291 11.27 -23.67 -8.71
CA GLY A 291 9.91 -24.22 -8.69
C GLY A 291 8.92 -23.44 -7.81
N ASP A 292 9.39 -22.43 -7.08
CA ASP A 292 8.52 -21.58 -6.27
C ASP A 292 7.70 -20.63 -7.16
N ALA A 293 6.59 -20.12 -6.64
CA ALA A 293 5.75 -19.13 -7.30
C ALA A 293 5.80 -17.79 -6.56
N VAL A 294 5.71 -16.69 -7.30
CA VAL A 294 5.60 -15.33 -6.72
C VAL A 294 4.27 -14.73 -7.11
N THR A 295 3.58 -14.07 -6.19
CA THR A 295 2.36 -13.29 -6.46
C THR A 295 2.56 -11.82 -6.14
N CYS A 296 2.03 -10.96 -7.02
CA CYS A 296 1.95 -9.51 -6.85
C CYS A 296 0.51 -9.12 -6.56
N CYS A 297 0.26 -8.49 -5.40
CA CYS A 297 -1.08 -8.29 -4.88
C CYS A 297 -1.43 -6.80 -4.65
N ALA A 298 -2.71 -6.49 -4.72
CA ALA A 298 -3.25 -5.16 -4.42
C ALA A 298 -3.07 -4.74 -2.95
N ASP A 299 -2.86 -5.69 -2.03
CA ASP A 299 -2.56 -5.43 -0.63
C ASP A 299 -1.11 -4.97 -0.36
N MET A 300 -0.37 -4.63 -1.42
CA MET A 300 1.01 -4.10 -1.38
C MET A 300 2.08 -5.14 -1.01
N ILE A 301 1.69 -6.40 -0.82
CA ILE A 301 2.58 -7.48 -0.39
C ILE A 301 2.89 -8.39 -1.58
N VAL A 302 4.18 -8.68 -1.78
CA VAL A 302 4.62 -9.75 -2.67
C VAL A 302 4.77 -11.03 -1.86
N ARG A 303 4.20 -12.14 -2.33
CA ARG A 303 4.28 -13.41 -1.62
C ARG A 303 4.99 -14.45 -2.44
N ILE A 304 5.78 -15.28 -1.76
CA ILE A 304 6.48 -16.43 -2.34
C ILE A 304 5.82 -17.68 -1.80
N TRP A 305 5.51 -18.60 -2.71
CA TRP A 305 4.86 -19.87 -2.44
C TRP A 305 5.79 -21.01 -2.84
N THR A 306 5.94 -22.00 -1.99
CA THR A 306 6.84 -23.15 -2.18
C THR A 306 6.09 -24.45 -2.02
N ARG A 307 6.50 -25.47 -2.78
CA ARG A 307 6.12 -26.87 -2.53
C ARG A 307 7.16 -27.61 -1.69
N ASP A 308 8.32 -26.99 -1.45
CA ASP A 308 9.39 -27.56 -0.65
C ASP A 308 9.18 -27.27 0.84
N PRO A 309 8.96 -28.29 1.68
CA PRO A 309 8.79 -28.12 3.13
C PRO A 309 9.94 -27.40 3.81
N ALA A 310 11.17 -27.48 3.28
CA ALA A 310 12.34 -26.83 3.86
C ALA A 310 12.32 -25.29 3.71
N ARG A 311 11.51 -24.75 2.78
CA ARG A 311 11.36 -23.31 2.54
C ARG A 311 10.02 -22.75 3.03
N MET A 312 9.14 -23.58 3.60
CA MET A 312 7.85 -23.13 4.11
C MET A 312 8.06 -22.20 5.30
N ALA A 313 7.25 -21.13 5.36
CA ALA A 313 7.19 -20.24 6.51
C ALA A 313 6.68 -20.99 7.75
N ALA A 314 6.91 -20.42 8.92
CA ALA A 314 6.38 -20.96 10.17
C ALA A 314 4.85 -21.05 10.13
N GLU A 315 4.26 -22.08 10.75
CA GLU A 315 2.80 -22.32 10.72
C GLU A 315 1.99 -21.10 11.16
N ALA A 316 2.48 -20.36 12.16
CA ALA A 316 1.84 -19.13 12.61
C ALA A 316 1.71 -18.09 11.49
N GLU A 317 2.75 -17.88 10.69
CA GLU A 317 2.73 -16.92 9.58
C GLU A 317 1.78 -17.37 8.45
N ARG A 318 1.77 -18.68 8.15
CA ARG A 318 0.84 -19.25 7.16
C ARG A 318 -0.61 -19.08 7.59
N THR A 319 -0.89 -19.32 8.86
CA THR A 319 -2.23 -19.15 9.44
C THR A 319 -2.65 -17.68 9.45
N THR A 320 -1.76 -16.76 9.86
CA THR A 320 -2.05 -15.32 9.77
C THR A 320 -2.35 -14.88 8.33
N GLN A 321 -1.60 -15.36 7.35
CA GLN A 321 -1.88 -15.05 5.94
C GLN A 321 -3.27 -15.53 5.51
N ARG A 322 -3.64 -16.77 5.87
CA ARG A 322 -4.96 -17.34 5.55
C ARG A 322 -6.09 -16.55 6.21
N GLU A 323 -5.97 -16.26 7.51
CA GLU A 323 -6.97 -15.49 8.25
C GLU A 323 -7.16 -14.08 7.69
N MET A 324 -6.07 -13.37 7.36
CA MET A 324 -6.14 -12.04 6.75
C MET A 324 -6.83 -12.08 5.38
N ALA A 325 -6.51 -13.09 4.57
CA ALA A 325 -7.11 -13.27 3.25
C ALA A 325 -8.62 -13.60 3.34
N GLU A 326 -9.00 -14.47 4.27
CA GLU A 326 -10.40 -14.81 4.53
C GLU A 326 -11.19 -13.60 5.03
N GLN A 327 -10.67 -12.86 6.01
CA GLN A 327 -11.33 -11.65 6.51
C GLN A 327 -11.54 -10.61 5.41
N ALA A 328 -10.53 -10.37 4.57
CA ALA A 328 -10.65 -9.45 3.44
C ALA A 328 -11.70 -9.93 2.42
N ALA A 329 -11.74 -11.24 2.13
CA ALA A 329 -12.75 -11.83 1.25
C ALA A 329 -14.18 -11.66 1.81
N LEU A 330 -14.36 -11.88 3.12
CA LEU A 330 -15.65 -11.64 3.79
C LEU A 330 -16.06 -10.16 3.70
N GLN A 331 -15.13 -9.23 3.94
CA GLN A 331 -15.42 -7.79 3.85
C GLN A 331 -15.77 -7.35 2.43
N ALA A 332 -15.10 -7.92 1.41
CA ALA A 332 -15.42 -7.66 0.01
C ALA A 332 -16.82 -8.18 -0.35
N ALA A 333 -17.18 -9.38 0.11
CA ALA A 333 -18.50 -9.97 -0.10
C ALA A 333 -19.63 -9.14 0.55
N GLN A 334 -19.39 -8.56 1.73
CA GLN A 334 -20.36 -7.70 2.42
C GLN A 334 -20.63 -6.38 1.67
N LYS A 335 -19.60 -5.80 1.04
CA LYS A 335 -19.74 -4.54 0.26
C LYS A 335 -20.42 -4.73 -1.09
N GLY A 336 -20.40 -5.96 -1.64
CA GLY A 336 -20.99 -6.29 -2.94
C GLY A 336 -22.48 -6.66 -2.93
N SER A 337 -23.11 -6.77 -1.75
CA SER A 337 -24.53 -7.11 -1.63
C SER A 337 -25.40 -5.86 -1.56
N SER A 338 -26.13 -5.58 -2.64
CA SER A 338 -27.24 -4.63 -2.62
C SER A 338 -28.35 -5.12 -1.67
N SER A 339 -28.59 -4.37 -0.59
CA SER A 339 -29.86 -4.27 0.18
C SER A 339 -30.71 -5.54 0.42
N GLN A 340 -30.58 -6.10 1.65
CA GLN A 340 -31.50 -6.97 2.43
C GLN A 340 -31.79 -8.43 2.01
N PRO A 341 -32.19 -9.37 2.94
CA PRO A 341 -32.19 -9.33 4.42
C PRO A 341 -31.66 -10.62 5.12
N MET A 342 -31.31 -10.49 6.41
CA MET A 342 -30.97 -11.60 7.33
C MET A 342 -32.22 -12.29 7.95
N GLU A 343 -33.42 -12.06 7.40
CA GLU A 343 -34.71 -12.57 7.92
C GLU A 343 -35.24 -13.83 7.22
N SER A 344 -34.58 -14.35 6.18
CA SER A 344 -35.09 -15.46 5.35
C SER A 344 -34.26 -16.75 5.39
N ALA A 345 -33.51 -17.02 6.46
CA ALA A 345 -32.74 -18.26 6.56
C ALA A 345 -33.67 -19.48 6.60
N VAL A 346 -33.42 -20.45 5.72
CA VAL A 346 -34.24 -21.67 5.57
C VAL A 346 -33.72 -22.74 6.53
N ASP A 347 -34.60 -23.54 7.12
CA ASP A 347 -34.22 -24.63 8.05
C ASP A 347 -33.32 -25.68 7.36
N ILE A 348 -32.30 -26.19 8.06
CA ILE A 348 -31.31 -27.15 7.53
C ILE A 348 -31.95 -28.46 7.08
N SER A 349 -33.11 -28.81 7.63
CA SER A 349 -33.91 -29.95 7.18
C SER A 349 -34.32 -29.86 5.70
N GLN A 350 -34.36 -28.65 5.13
CA GLN A 350 -34.66 -28.43 3.70
C GLN A 350 -33.39 -28.38 2.83
N MET A 351 -32.18 -28.48 3.40
CA MET A 351 -30.93 -28.46 2.65
C MET A 351 -30.81 -29.61 1.62
N PRO A 352 -31.21 -30.86 1.93
CA PRO A 352 -31.14 -31.96 0.94
C PRO A 352 -32.09 -31.78 -0.25
N THR A 353 -33.16 -31.00 -0.10
CA THR A 353 -34.16 -30.73 -1.15
C THR A 353 -33.96 -29.38 -1.84
N THR A 354 -33.12 -28.51 -1.27
CA THR A 354 -32.77 -27.21 -1.84
C THR A 354 -31.63 -27.36 -2.83
N ILE A 355 -31.91 -27.21 -4.12
CA ILE A 355 -30.89 -27.24 -5.17
C ILE A 355 -30.37 -25.82 -5.39
N GLY A 356 -29.05 -25.63 -5.30
CA GLY A 356 -28.42 -24.35 -5.65
C GLY A 356 -28.52 -24.05 -7.15
N LYS A 357 -28.69 -22.77 -7.49
CA LYS A 357 -28.86 -22.28 -8.86
C LYS A 357 -27.52 -22.16 -9.59
N LYS A 358 -26.41 -21.93 -8.87
CA LYS A 358 -25.05 -21.80 -9.44
C LYS A 358 -23.98 -22.40 -8.52
N ASN A 359 -22.91 -22.95 -9.09
CA ASN A 359 -21.78 -23.48 -8.32
C ASN A 359 -21.14 -22.35 -7.50
N GLY A 360 -20.86 -22.59 -6.22
CA GLY A 360 -20.40 -21.56 -5.29
C GLY A 360 -21.50 -20.64 -4.76
N GLU A 361 -22.78 -20.89 -5.04
CA GLU A 361 -23.88 -20.16 -4.38
C GLU A 361 -23.73 -20.31 -2.87
N ILE A 362 -23.70 -19.20 -2.14
CA ILE A 362 -23.67 -19.24 -0.68
C ILE A 362 -25.09 -19.09 -0.18
N LYS A 363 -25.52 -20.06 0.63
CA LYS A 363 -26.83 -20.03 1.28
C LYS A 363 -26.69 -20.41 2.75
N CYS A 364 -27.42 -19.68 3.58
CA CYS A 364 -27.46 -19.92 5.01
C CYS A 364 -28.62 -20.85 5.35
N PHE A 365 -28.30 -21.92 6.08
CA PHE A 365 -29.27 -22.87 6.60
C PHE A 365 -29.28 -22.82 8.13
N LYS A 366 -30.46 -22.90 8.74
CA LYS A 366 -30.62 -22.82 10.20
C LYS A 366 -30.84 -24.21 10.79
N ASP A 367 -29.97 -24.63 11.71
CA ASP A 367 -30.10 -25.86 12.48
C ASP A 367 -30.38 -25.49 13.95
N GLY A 368 -31.64 -25.59 14.36
CA GLY A 368 -32.07 -25.11 15.68
C GLY A 368 -31.88 -23.59 15.85
N ALA A 369 -31.04 -23.16 16.79
CA ALA A 369 -30.72 -21.74 17.02
C ALA A 369 -29.53 -21.23 16.20
N THR A 370 -28.78 -22.14 15.58
CA THR A 370 -27.52 -21.86 14.92
C THR A 370 -27.72 -21.74 13.42
N VAL A 371 -27.09 -20.74 12.80
CA VAL A 371 -27.09 -20.59 11.34
C VAL A 371 -25.76 -21.13 10.83
N PHE A 372 -25.75 -21.79 9.68
CA PHE A 372 -24.56 -22.34 9.06
C PHE A 372 -24.52 -21.84 7.61
N ALA A 373 -23.34 -21.42 7.15
CA ALA A 373 -23.13 -21.01 5.77
C ALA A 373 -22.64 -22.21 4.97
N PHE A 374 -23.27 -22.44 3.82
CA PHE A 374 -22.90 -23.52 2.91
C PHE A 374 -22.70 -22.96 1.50
N SER A 375 -21.75 -23.56 0.78
CA SER A 375 -21.48 -23.30 -0.64
C SER A 375 -22.09 -24.42 -1.47
N TRP A 376 -22.79 -24.10 -2.55
CA TRP A 376 -23.33 -25.11 -3.45
C TRP A 376 -22.23 -25.72 -4.32
N ASN A 377 -22.08 -27.03 -4.23
CA ASN A 377 -21.22 -27.82 -5.11
C ASN A 377 -22.08 -28.44 -6.21
N ALA A 378 -22.06 -27.85 -7.40
CA ALA A 378 -22.83 -28.31 -8.55
C ALA A 378 -22.35 -29.67 -9.08
N GLY A 379 -21.06 -30.00 -8.90
CA GLY A 379 -20.49 -31.28 -9.32
C GLY A 379 -20.96 -32.45 -8.46
N ALA A 380 -21.02 -32.25 -7.14
CA ALA A 380 -21.52 -33.24 -6.18
C ALA A 380 -23.05 -33.15 -5.95
N ARG A 381 -23.69 -32.07 -6.40
CA ARG A 381 -25.09 -31.69 -6.12
C ARG A 381 -25.38 -31.61 -4.61
N THR A 382 -24.41 -31.14 -3.85
CA THR A 382 -24.46 -31.03 -2.38
C THR A 382 -24.11 -29.63 -1.92
N TRP A 383 -24.52 -29.30 -0.69
CA TRP A 383 -24.09 -28.10 0.00
C TRP A 383 -22.88 -28.43 0.86
N ASP A 384 -21.73 -27.83 0.53
CA ASP A 384 -20.48 -28.00 1.28
C ASP A 384 -20.43 -26.97 2.42
N LYS A 385 -20.20 -27.44 3.65
CA LYS A 385 -20.19 -26.59 4.85
C LYS A 385 -19.00 -25.64 4.80
N ILE A 386 -19.25 -24.33 4.77
CA ILE A 386 -18.22 -23.29 4.84
C ILE A 386 -17.88 -23.02 6.31
N GLY A 387 -18.90 -22.94 7.17
CA GLY A 387 -18.70 -22.65 8.59
C GLY A 387 -19.99 -22.45 9.37
N GLU A 388 -19.84 -22.36 10.70
CA GLU A 388 -20.91 -21.97 11.62
C GLU A 388 -21.04 -20.46 11.67
N VAL A 389 -22.23 -19.95 11.36
CA VAL A 389 -22.63 -18.57 11.65
C VAL A 389 -23.12 -18.56 13.09
N VAL A 390 -22.17 -18.54 14.02
CA VAL A 390 -22.47 -18.47 15.45
C VAL A 390 -23.02 -17.08 15.74
N GLY A 391 -24.35 -16.95 15.73
CA GLY A 391 -25.04 -15.87 16.41
C GLY A 391 -25.01 -16.15 17.91
N GLN A 392 -23.88 -15.92 18.57
CA GLN A 392 -23.90 -15.86 20.04
C GLN A 392 -24.75 -14.64 20.41
N GLN A 393 -25.87 -14.88 21.09
CA GLN A 393 -26.57 -13.84 21.83
C GLN A 393 -25.67 -13.39 22.98
N SER A 394 -24.70 -12.53 22.67
CA SER A 394 -24.22 -11.52 23.60
C SER A 394 -25.40 -10.58 23.83
N GLU A 395 -25.76 -10.33 25.10
CA GLU A 395 -26.55 -9.14 25.42
C GLU A 395 -25.71 -7.95 24.98
N LYS A 396 -25.96 -7.48 23.76
CA LYS A 396 -25.15 -6.42 23.19
C LYS A 396 -25.34 -5.17 24.04
N LYS A 397 -24.23 -4.61 24.48
CA LYS A 397 -24.22 -3.40 25.29
C LYS A 397 -24.21 -2.20 24.37
N HIS A 398 -25.15 -1.28 24.61
CA HIS A 398 -25.22 -0.04 23.84
C HIS A 398 -24.07 0.88 24.22
N TYR A 399 -23.34 1.34 23.21
CA TYR A 399 -22.32 2.38 23.32
C TYR A 399 -22.77 3.62 22.55
N GLU A 400 -22.73 4.79 23.18
CA GLU A 400 -23.26 6.04 22.61
C GLU A 400 -22.47 6.56 21.40
N GLY A 401 -21.28 5.98 21.17
CA GLY A 401 -20.41 6.29 20.04
C GLY A 401 -19.56 7.52 20.24
N ASP A 402 -18.42 7.54 19.58
CA ASP A 402 -17.46 8.63 19.53
C ASP A 402 -16.72 8.65 18.18
N ASP A 403 -15.71 9.52 18.08
CA ASP A 403 -14.95 9.76 16.86
C ASP A 403 -14.10 8.56 16.40
N VAL A 404 -13.94 7.54 17.23
CA VAL A 404 -13.13 6.33 16.95
C VAL A 404 -13.98 5.06 16.96
N PHE A 405 -14.92 4.94 17.89
CA PHE A 405 -15.83 3.81 17.98
C PHE A 405 -17.25 4.25 17.67
N PRO A 406 -17.88 3.75 16.60
CA PRO A 406 -19.20 4.20 16.18
C PRO A 406 -20.26 3.90 17.25
N ARG A 407 -21.32 4.72 17.29
CA ARG A 407 -22.49 4.46 18.10
C ARG A 407 -23.12 3.15 17.68
N GLY A 408 -23.39 2.27 18.62
CA GLY A 408 -23.93 0.97 18.28
C GLY A 408 -23.96 -0.01 19.44
N GLU A 409 -24.34 -1.23 19.09
CA GLU A 409 -24.40 -2.36 20.01
C GLU A 409 -23.14 -3.20 19.87
N TYR A 410 -22.44 -3.40 20.99
CA TYR A 410 -21.19 -4.14 21.05
C TYR A 410 -21.32 -5.39 21.92
N ASP A 411 -20.59 -6.46 21.60
CA ASP A 411 -20.57 -7.68 22.41
C ASP A 411 -20.04 -7.41 23.83
N PHE A 412 -19.05 -6.52 23.95
CA PHE A 412 -18.49 -6.06 25.21
C PHE A 412 -18.30 -4.54 25.20
N VAL A 413 -18.50 -3.93 26.36
CA VAL A 413 -18.04 -2.57 26.66
C VAL A 413 -17.33 -2.64 28.00
N PHE A 414 -15.99 -2.59 27.98
CA PHE A 414 -15.16 -2.73 29.17
C PHE A 414 -14.90 -1.37 29.81
N ASP A 415 -14.94 -1.30 31.15
CA ASP A 415 -14.47 -0.13 31.89
C ASP A 415 -12.98 -0.31 32.20
N VAL A 416 -12.13 0.45 31.51
CA VAL A 416 -10.67 0.42 31.66
C VAL A 416 -10.26 1.54 32.62
N ASP A 417 -9.61 1.19 33.73
CA ASP A 417 -9.07 2.17 34.67
C ASP A 417 -7.79 2.80 34.11
N MET A 418 -7.85 4.09 33.82
CA MET A 418 -6.75 4.87 33.26
C MET A 418 -5.94 5.62 34.33
N GLY A 419 -6.19 5.36 35.62
CA GLY A 419 -5.49 5.99 36.74
C GLY A 419 -6.07 7.37 37.14
N VAL A 420 -5.46 7.97 38.16
CA VAL A 420 -6.01 9.08 38.97
C VAL A 420 -6.36 10.35 38.16
N SER A 421 -5.75 10.57 36.99
CA SER A 421 -5.96 11.75 36.15
C SER A 421 -6.99 11.58 35.03
N LEU A 422 -7.27 10.35 34.57
CA LEU A 422 -8.20 10.08 33.47
C LEU A 422 -9.46 9.33 33.94
N GLY A 423 -9.41 8.56 35.02
CA GLY A 423 -10.54 7.78 35.54
C GLY A 423 -10.94 6.62 34.62
N MET A 424 -12.10 6.02 34.88
CA MET A 424 -12.60 4.88 34.09
C MET A 424 -13.00 5.32 32.66
N ARG A 425 -12.61 4.53 31.65
CA ARG A 425 -12.93 4.77 30.23
C ARG A 425 -13.54 3.53 29.59
N ARG A 426 -14.60 3.74 28.80
CA ARG A 426 -15.36 2.66 28.17
C ARG A 426 -14.73 2.25 26.84
N LEU A 427 -14.35 0.98 26.72
CA LEU A 427 -13.77 0.37 25.53
C LEU A 427 -14.79 -0.58 24.90
N PRO A 428 -15.43 -0.21 23.78
CA PRO A 428 -16.35 -1.09 23.07
C PRO A 428 -15.58 -2.10 22.19
N TYR A 429 -15.98 -3.37 22.23
CA TYR A 429 -15.30 -4.48 21.56
C TYR A 429 -16.29 -5.55 21.10
N ASN A 430 -16.16 -6.02 19.85
CA ASN A 430 -16.91 -7.15 19.31
C ASN A 430 -16.04 -8.41 19.21
N ARG A 431 -16.61 -9.59 19.45
CA ARG A 431 -15.92 -10.86 19.25
C ARG A 431 -15.47 -10.97 17.79
N GLY A 432 -14.19 -11.27 17.58
CA GLY A 432 -13.59 -11.39 16.25
C GLY A 432 -12.97 -10.09 15.70
N GLN A 433 -13.12 -8.94 16.37
CA GLN A 433 -12.28 -7.78 16.09
C GLN A 433 -10.84 -8.06 16.53
N ASN A 434 -9.85 -7.58 15.77
CA ASN A 434 -8.46 -7.73 16.15
C ASN A 434 -8.20 -6.96 17.47
N PRO A 435 -7.87 -7.64 18.59
CA PRO A 435 -7.68 -6.98 19.88
C PRO A 435 -6.53 -5.97 19.84
N MET A 436 -5.55 -6.16 18.94
CA MET A 436 -4.46 -5.22 18.74
C MET A 436 -5.01 -3.94 18.13
N GLU A 437 -5.74 -4.01 17.03
CA GLU A 437 -6.31 -2.84 16.35
C GLU A 437 -7.32 -2.09 17.23
N VAL A 438 -8.12 -2.80 18.02
CA VAL A 438 -9.03 -2.19 18.99
C VAL A 438 -8.24 -1.53 20.12
N ALA A 439 -7.15 -2.14 20.60
CA ALA A 439 -6.25 -1.52 21.57
C ALA A 439 -5.52 -0.31 20.97
N GLU A 440 -5.09 -0.35 19.70
CA GLU A 440 -4.46 0.77 19.01
C GLU A 440 -5.46 1.92 18.82
N SER A 441 -6.70 1.58 18.44
CA SER A 441 -7.79 2.54 18.25
C SER A 441 -8.19 3.18 19.56
N PHE A 442 -8.36 2.38 20.63
CA PHE A 442 -8.61 2.88 21.98
C PHE A 442 -7.45 3.72 22.50
N CYS A 443 -6.20 3.29 22.28
CA CYS A 443 -5.02 4.08 22.62
C CYS A 443 -4.97 5.39 21.84
N SER A 444 -5.29 5.36 20.55
CA SER A 444 -5.32 6.56 19.72
C SER A 444 -6.44 7.51 20.16
N ARG A 445 -7.61 6.99 20.53
CA ARG A 445 -8.76 7.76 21.02
C ARG A 445 -8.44 8.47 22.31
N GLU A 446 -7.91 7.73 23.28
CA GLU A 446 -7.55 8.26 24.60
C GLU A 446 -6.15 8.90 24.62
N GLN A 447 -5.49 9.01 23.45
CA GLN A 447 -4.13 9.55 23.27
C GLN A 447 -3.06 8.87 24.13
N ILE A 448 -3.25 7.57 24.38
CA ILE A 448 -2.34 6.70 25.11
C ILE A 448 -1.16 6.30 24.21
N HIS A 449 0.04 6.35 24.78
CA HIS A 449 1.28 6.01 24.09
C HIS A 449 1.29 4.55 23.58
N LYS A 450 1.83 4.31 22.37
CA LYS A 450 1.83 3.00 21.68
C LYS A 450 2.38 1.82 22.49
N SER A 451 3.19 2.07 23.51
CA SER A 451 3.71 1.01 24.38
C SER A 451 2.70 0.38 25.32
N ASN A 452 1.57 1.05 25.55
CA ASN A 452 0.52 0.51 26.40
C ASN A 452 -0.52 -0.27 25.57
N ILE A 453 -0.41 -0.24 24.24
CA ILE A 453 -1.27 -0.99 23.33
C ILE A 453 -1.21 -2.48 23.66
N ASP A 454 -0.03 -3.05 23.89
CA ASP A 454 0.10 -4.47 24.24
C ASP A 454 -0.60 -4.82 25.57
N GLN A 455 -0.57 -3.92 26.56
CA GLN A 455 -1.23 -4.12 27.85
C GLN A 455 -2.76 -4.04 27.71
N ILE A 456 -3.27 -3.10 26.92
CA ILE A 456 -4.71 -2.96 26.64
C ILE A 456 -5.19 -4.12 25.77
N ARG A 457 -4.38 -4.55 24.80
CA ARG A 457 -4.63 -5.76 24.02
C ARG A 457 -4.75 -6.97 24.93
N GLN A 458 -3.80 -7.19 25.83
CA GLN A 458 -3.85 -8.29 26.79
C GLN A 458 -5.10 -8.22 27.67
N PHE A 459 -5.48 -7.02 28.12
CA PHE A 459 -6.73 -6.81 28.87
C PHE A 459 -7.98 -7.17 28.06
N ILE A 460 -8.06 -6.77 26.78
CA ILE A 460 -9.17 -7.12 25.88
C ILE A 460 -9.23 -8.63 25.65
N VAL A 461 -8.09 -9.28 25.44
CA VAL A 461 -8.02 -10.74 25.23
C VAL A 461 -8.47 -11.49 26.48
N GLN A 462 -7.99 -11.07 27.66
CA GLN A 462 -8.30 -11.73 28.94
C GLN A 462 -9.77 -11.59 29.34
N ASN A 463 -10.41 -10.45 29.03
CA ASN A 463 -11.80 -10.19 29.41
C ASN A 463 -12.82 -10.43 28.27
N GLY A 464 -12.34 -10.51 27.03
CA GLY A 464 -13.13 -10.74 25.81
C GLY A 464 -13.31 -12.21 25.42
N GLY A 465 -12.85 -13.15 26.25
CA GLY A 465 -13.11 -14.58 26.11
C GLY A 465 -12.00 -15.43 25.48
N GLY A 466 -10.75 -14.94 25.43
CA GLY A 466 -9.60 -15.79 25.10
C GLY A 466 -9.18 -16.64 26.30
N GLU A 467 -9.18 -17.97 26.17
CA GLU A 467 -8.70 -18.90 27.19
C GLU A 467 -7.27 -18.53 27.63
N GLY A 468 -7.14 -18.17 28.90
CA GLY A 468 -5.87 -17.84 29.53
C GLY A 468 -5.08 -19.09 29.92
N GLY A 469 -3.80 -19.11 29.58
CA GLY A 469 -2.80 -19.96 30.22
C GLY A 469 -1.78 -19.06 30.91
N GLY A 470 -2.08 -18.65 32.15
CA GLY A 470 -1.07 -18.09 33.04
C GLY A 470 -0.32 -19.22 33.74
N ASP A 471 1.00 -19.10 33.86
CA ASP A 471 1.62 -19.58 35.09
C ASP A 471 2.84 -18.76 35.50
N SER A 472 3.03 -18.76 36.81
CA SER A 472 3.89 -17.92 37.61
C SER A 472 5.10 -18.72 38.13
N GLY A 473 6.26 -18.06 38.24
CA GLY A 473 7.33 -18.44 39.17
C GLY A 473 8.50 -19.27 38.62
N GLY A 474 9.72 -18.81 38.92
CA GLY A 474 10.93 -19.65 38.88
C GLY A 474 12.19 -18.92 38.44
N ALA A 475 12.90 -18.31 39.38
CA ALA A 475 14.24 -17.74 39.16
C ALA A 475 15.29 -18.81 38.87
N SER A 476 16.21 -18.53 37.93
CA SER A 476 17.56 -19.08 37.91
C SER A 476 18.46 -18.25 37.00
N ALA A 477 19.58 -17.79 37.55
CA ALA A 477 20.56 -16.91 36.94
C ALA A 477 21.39 -17.60 35.84
N ALA A 478 21.65 -16.87 34.76
CA ALA A 478 22.82 -17.09 33.91
C ALA A 478 23.37 -15.76 33.40
N SER A 479 24.69 -15.68 33.36
CA SER A 479 25.53 -14.49 33.38
C SER A 479 25.53 -13.61 32.13
N ALA A 480 25.54 -12.30 32.40
CA ALA A 480 25.84 -11.13 31.59
C ALA A 480 26.67 -11.32 30.30
N ALA A 481 26.09 -10.85 29.19
CA ALA A 481 26.80 -10.10 28.16
C ALA A 481 26.21 -8.67 28.15
N LYS A 482 27.06 -7.64 28.22
CA LYS A 482 26.65 -6.22 28.19
C LYS A 482 25.93 -5.91 26.87
N PRO A 483 24.73 -5.29 26.88
CA PRO A 483 24.13 -4.78 25.66
C PRO A 483 24.82 -3.49 25.20
N PRO A 484 24.87 -3.22 23.88
CA PRO A 484 25.34 -1.96 23.32
C PRO A 484 24.43 -0.79 23.78
N GLU A 485 25.00 0.41 23.80
CA GLU A 485 24.39 1.64 24.33
C GLU A 485 22.95 1.88 23.84
N SER A 486 22.12 2.35 24.78
CA SER A 486 20.66 2.41 24.72
C SER A 486 20.11 3.06 23.44
N VAL A 487 19.62 2.25 22.51
CA VAL A 487 18.72 2.70 21.44
C VAL A 487 17.39 3.08 22.11
N SER A 488 16.97 4.34 21.97
CA SER A 488 15.69 4.80 22.51
C SER A 488 14.55 3.97 21.90
N ALA A 489 13.62 3.48 22.74
CA ALA A 489 12.46 2.73 22.26
C ALA A 489 11.37 3.64 21.64
N MET A 490 11.55 4.97 21.70
CA MET A 490 10.59 5.98 21.24
C MET A 490 11.12 6.83 20.08
N PHE A 491 12.43 7.12 20.06
CA PHE A 491 13.04 7.99 19.06
C PHE A 491 13.94 7.20 18.11
N PRO A 492 13.97 7.56 16.81
CA PRO A 492 13.31 8.71 16.19
C PRO A 492 11.81 8.49 15.92
N ILE A 493 11.03 9.58 15.85
CA ILE A 493 9.70 9.53 15.22
C ILE A 493 9.90 9.52 13.72
N MET A 494 9.14 8.68 13.00
CA MET A 494 9.25 8.51 11.54
C MET A 494 7.94 8.77 10.79
N THR A 495 6.85 9.08 11.51
CA THR A 495 5.54 9.34 10.91
C THR A 495 5.20 10.84 11.02
N PRO A 496 4.92 11.53 9.91
CA PRO A 496 4.58 12.96 9.94
C PRO A 496 3.24 13.21 10.64
N MET A 497 3.16 14.32 11.36
CA MET A 497 1.93 14.80 11.99
C MET A 497 1.09 15.59 10.98
N THR A 498 -0.20 15.26 10.92
CA THR A 498 -1.14 15.81 9.91
C THR A 498 -2.47 16.21 10.56
N PHE A 499 -3.22 17.10 9.90
CA PHE A 499 -4.53 17.59 10.28
C PHE A 499 -5.56 17.15 9.25
N LYS A 500 -6.18 15.99 9.51
CA LYS A 500 -7.11 15.33 8.57
C LYS A 500 -8.55 15.81 8.69
N ASP A 501 -8.93 16.32 9.86
CA ASP A 501 -10.31 16.71 10.15
C ASP A 501 -10.74 17.92 9.30
N GLY A 502 -11.82 17.74 8.53
CA GLY A 502 -12.36 18.74 7.62
C GLY A 502 -13.88 18.81 7.73
N LYS A 503 -14.41 20.01 8.01
CA LYS A 503 -15.87 20.25 8.02
C LYS A 503 -16.31 20.78 6.65
N TYR A 504 -16.46 19.88 5.68
CA TYR A 504 -16.65 20.21 4.27
C TYR A 504 -17.90 21.04 3.97
N ASP A 505 -19.07 20.73 4.56
CA ASP A 505 -20.30 21.49 4.32
C ASP A 505 -20.24 22.93 4.87
N PRO A 506 -19.83 23.15 6.15
CA PRO A 506 -19.58 24.50 6.65
C PRO A 506 -18.56 25.26 5.82
N LEU A 507 -17.52 24.57 5.34
CA LEU A 507 -16.46 25.17 4.55
C LEU A 507 -16.98 25.63 3.18
N GLN A 508 -17.72 24.78 2.48
CA GLN A 508 -18.38 25.12 1.23
C GLN A 508 -19.29 26.34 1.39
N ASN A 509 -20.15 26.32 2.42
CA ASN A 509 -21.07 27.42 2.68
C ASN A 509 -20.32 28.72 2.95
N LYS A 510 -19.19 28.65 3.68
CA LYS A 510 -18.38 29.83 3.96
C LYS A 510 -17.67 30.38 2.72
N ILE A 511 -17.18 29.52 1.83
CA ILE A 511 -16.61 29.95 0.54
C ILE A 511 -17.69 30.65 -0.29
N LEU A 512 -18.90 30.08 -0.39
CA LEU A 512 -19.99 30.69 -1.15
C LEU A 512 -20.47 32.03 -0.53
N GLU A 513 -20.58 32.10 0.80
CA GLU A 513 -20.89 33.34 1.50
C GLU A 513 -19.86 34.45 1.21
N PHE A 514 -18.57 34.10 1.20
CA PHE A 514 -17.49 35.04 0.90
C PHE A 514 -17.43 35.39 -0.59
N ASN A 515 -17.82 34.47 -1.47
CA ASN A 515 -17.95 34.75 -2.90
C ASN A 515 -18.97 35.86 -3.16
N ASP A 516 -20.05 35.95 -2.37
CA ASP A 516 -21.04 37.02 -2.52
C ASP A 516 -20.55 38.38 -2.00
N GLN A 517 -19.46 38.39 -1.22
CA GLN A 517 -18.90 39.58 -0.57
C GLN A 517 -17.68 40.17 -1.30
N VAL A 518 -17.11 39.48 -2.29
CA VAL A 518 -15.99 40.00 -3.09
C VAL A 518 -16.48 40.84 -4.27
N GLU A 519 -15.59 41.65 -4.83
CA GLU A 519 -15.85 42.43 -6.04
C GLU A 519 -16.29 41.53 -7.20
N GLU A 520 -17.13 42.05 -8.10
CA GLU A 520 -17.73 41.28 -9.20
C GLU A 520 -16.67 40.63 -10.11
N SER A 521 -15.50 41.26 -10.28
CA SER A 521 -14.35 40.74 -11.03
C SER A 521 -13.70 39.50 -10.39
N LEU A 522 -13.93 39.26 -9.09
CA LEU A 522 -13.32 38.20 -8.29
C LEU A 522 -14.30 37.07 -7.96
N LYS A 523 -15.59 37.22 -8.28
CA LYS A 523 -16.62 36.20 -8.05
C LYS A 523 -16.37 34.94 -8.89
N MET A 524 -16.84 33.81 -8.38
CA MET A 524 -17.01 32.56 -9.11
C MET A 524 -18.28 32.64 -9.94
N ASP A 525 -18.20 32.26 -11.21
CA ASP A 525 -19.38 32.08 -12.03
C ASP A 525 -20.11 30.76 -11.69
N SER A 526 -21.22 30.48 -12.37
CA SER A 526 -22.01 29.26 -12.15
C SER A 526 -21.21 27.97 -12.44
N THR A 527 -20.25 28.02 -13.35
CA THR A 527 -19.40 26.89 -13.74
C THR A 527 -18.34 26.63 -12.68
N ASP A 528 -17.69 27.69 -12.18
CA ASP A 528 -16.73 27.63 -11.08
C ASP A 528 -17.37 27.06 -9.81
N ILE A 529 -18.60 27.49 -9.49
CA ILE A 529 -19.34 26.97 -8.33
C ILE A 529 -19.62 25.47 -8.48
N LEU A 530 -19.95 24.99 -9.69
CA LEU A 530 -20.15 23.56 -9.95
C LEU A 530 -18.84 22.77 -9.78
N HIS A 531 -17.72 23.29 -10.29
CA HIS A 531 -16.40 22.69 -10.14
C HIS A 531 -15.95 22.64 -8.67
N LEU A 532 -16.17 23.72 -7.91
CA LEU A 532 -15.88 23.76 -6.47
C LEU A 532 -16.67 22.69 -5.70
N LYS A 533 -17.98 22.60 -5.95
CA LYS A 533 -18.84 21.60 -5.30
C LYS A 533 -18.40 20.18 -5.65
N ALA A 534 -18.09 19.92 -6.92
CA ALA A 534 -17.57 18.61 -7.35
C ALA A 534 -16.24 18.25 -6.67
N ALA A 535 -15.33 19.22 -6.52
CA ALA A 535 -14.07 19.03 -5.80
C ALA A 535 -14.31 18.69 -4.32
N ILE A 536 -15.22 19.39 -3.65
CA ILE A 536 -15.57 19.16 -2.25
C ILE A 536 -16.22 17.79 -2.05
N GLU A 537 -17.14 17.38 -2.92
CA GLU A 537 -17.77 16.05 -2.86
C GLU A 537 -16.73 14.92 -3.01
N LYS A 538 -15.75 15.08 -3.90
CA LYS A 538 -14.63 14.14 -4.01
C LYS A 538 -13.83 14.06 -2.71
N LEU A 539 -13.49 15.21 -2.11
CA LEU A 539 -12.79 15.23 -0.82
C LEU A 539 -13.62 14.62 0.32
N LYS A 540 -14.94 14.80 0.34
CA LYS A 540 -15.84 14.18 1.33
C LYS A 540 -15.89 12.66 1.22
N SER A 541 -15.91 12.14 -0.01
CA SER A 541 -16.09 10.71 -0.28
C SER A 541 -14.99 9.84 0.34
N ASN A 542 -13.83 10.42 0.70
CA ASN A 542 -12.63 9.73 1.17
C ASN A 542 -12.13 8.63 0.19
N ILE A 543 -12.63 8.64 -1.06
CA ILE A 543 -12.23 7.73 -2.12
C ILE A 543 -10.93 8.28 -2.72
N MET A 544 -9.79 7.74 -2.26
CA MET A 544 -8.45 8.12 -2.75
C MET A 544 -8.20 7.77 -4.23
N SER A 545 -9.17 7.13 -4.92
CA SER A 545 -9.15 6.81 -6.36
C SER A 545 -9.94 7.78 -7.24
N ALA A 546 -10.64 8.78 -6.67
CA ALA A 546 -11.43 9.73 -7.46
C ALA A 546 -10.53 10.82 -8.07
N GLU A 547 -10.29 10.76 -9.38
CA GLU A 547 -9.45 11.75 -10.07
C GLU A 547 -10.15 13.13 -10.16
N PHE A 548 -9.48 14.17 -9.67
CA PHE A 548 -9.83 15.57 -9.83
C PHE A 548 -9.50 16.06 -11.24
N ARG A 549 -10.48 16.69 -11.89
CA ARG A 549 -10.31 17.38 -13.17
C ARG A 549 -9.47 18.63 -12.97
N ASN A 550 -8.79 19.09 -14.03
CA ASN A 550 -8.01 20.34 -13.95
C ASN A 550 -8.87 21.54 -13.57
N SER A 551 -10.09 21.65 -14.11
CA SER A 551 -11.03 22.71 -13.77
C SER A 551 -11.42 22.73 -12.28
N GLU A 552 -11.60 21.55 -11.66
CA GLU A 552 -11.92 21.43 -10.22
C GLU A 552 -10.78 21.93 -9.33
N LYS A 553 -9.53 21.68 -9.74
CA LYS A 553 -8.35 22.10 -8.99
C LYS A 553 -8.04 23.59 -9.22
N GLU A 554 -8.20 24.07 -10.46
CA GLU A 554 -7.93 25.45 -10.85
C GLU A 554 -8.80 26.45 -10.09
N VAL A 555 -10.09 26.14 -9.86
CA VAL A 555 -10.98 27.05 -9.11
C VAL A 555 -10.42 27.37 -7.71
N ILE A 556 -9.95 26.36 -6.98
CA ILE A 556 -9.36 26.56 -5.65
C ILE A 556 -8.08 27.43 -5.77
N HIS A 557 -7.24 27.14 -6.76
CA HIS A 557 -5.93 27.80 -6.94
C HIS A 557 -6.02 29.25 -7.42
N VAL A 558 -6.96 29.53 -8.31
CA VAL A 558 -7.22 30.89 -8.79
C VAL A 558 -7.70 31.75 -7.63
N LYS A 559 -8.65 31.25 -6.84
CA LYS A 559 -9.18 32.03 -5.70
C LYS A 559 -8.15 32.22 -4.59
N LEU A 560 -7.26 31.24 -4.36
CA LEU A 560 -6.11 31.42 -3.47
C LEU A 560 -5.25 32.63 -3.84
N LYS A 561 -5.05 32.90 -5.13
CA LYS A 561 -4.20 34.01 -5.59
C LYS A 561 -4.92 35.36 -5.64
N GLN A 562 -6.23 35.35 -5.87
CA GLN A 562 -6.99 36.55 -6.22
C GLN A 562 -7.85 37.11 -5.08
N TRP A 563 -8.31 36.27 -4.15
CA TRP A 563 -9.18 36.75 -3.07
C TRP A 563 -8.41 37.53 -2.01
N PRO A 564 -9.07 38.51 -1.35
CA PRO A 564 -8.45 39.28 -0.28
C PRO A 564 -8.20 38.41 0.96
N ASN A 565 -7.16 38.76 1.73
CA ASN A 565 -6.68 37.94 2.85
C ASN A 565 -7.76 37.63 3.90
N ASP A 566 -8.67 38.57 4.18
CA ASP A 566 -9.77 38.39 5.14
C ASP A 566 -10.82 37.37 4.67
N LYS A 567 -10.80 36.99 3.39
CA LYS A 567 -11.68 35.97 2.78
C LYS A 567 -10.97 34.66 2.41
N LEU A 568 -9.65 34.57 2.61
CA LEU A 568 -8.86 33.42 2.13
C LEU A 568 -8.87 32.20 3.06
N PHE A 569 -9.17 32.37 4.35
CA PHE A 569 -9.06 31.25 5.30
C PHE A 569 -9.85 29.99 4.90
N PRO A 570 -11.11 30.05 4.40
CA PRO A 570 -11.81 28.82 4.01
C PRO A 570 -11.25 28.19 2.72
N VAL A 571 -10.63 28.98 1.85
CA VAL A 571 -9.99 28.47 0.64
C VAL A 571 -8.69 27.73 0.99
N ILE A 572 -7.88 28.28 1.90
CA ILE A 572 -6.68 27.61 2.44
C ILE A 572 -7.09 26.35 3.22
N ASP A 573 -8.16 26.42 4.02
CA ASP A 573 -8.64 25.26 4.79
C ASP A 573 -9.15 24.13 3.89
N LEU A 574 -9.69 24.45 2.72
CA LEU A 574 -10.06 23.46 1.71
C LEU A 574 -8.81 22.87 1.05
N TRP A 575 -7.84 23.72 0.73
CA TRP A 575 -6.65 23.29 0.03
C TRP A 575 -5.73 22.42 0.89
N ARG A 576 -5.63 22.67 2.21
CA ARG A 576 -4.91 21.76 3.11
C ARG A 576 -5.54 20.37 3.22
N LEU A 577 -6.85 20.25 2.97
CA LEU A 577 -7.54 18.95 2.89
C LEU A 577 -7.24 18.28 1.54
N PHE A 578 -7.15 19.05 0.45
CA PHE A 578 -6.69 18.52 -0.83
C PHE A 578 -5.25 17.98 -0.78
N LEU A 579 -4.37 18.52 0.08
CA LEU A 579 -3.02 17.94 0.30
C LEU A 579 -3.04 16.50 0.84
N LEU A 580 -4.16 16.03 1.38
CA LEU A 580 -4.35 14.64 1.81
C LEU A 580 -4.65 13.69 0.63
N HIS A 581 -4.86 14.23 -0.58
CA HIS A 581 -5.16 13.48 -1.78
C HIS A 581 -3.90 13.27 -2.65
N PRO A 582 -3.70 12.09 -3.30
CA PRO A 582 -2.47 11.80 -4.06
C PRO A 582 -2.17 12.78 -5.20
N GLN A 583 -3.21 13.29 -5.87
CA GLN A 583 -3.05 14.28 -6.96
C GLN A 583 -2.55 15.66 -6.48
N SER A 584 -2.45 15.90 -5.18
CA SER A 584 -1.75 17.08 -4.68
C SER A 584 -0.28 17.09 -5.13
N ALA A 585 0.34 15.91 -5.29
CA ALA A 585 1.71 15.76 -5.74
C ALA A 585 2.00 16.41 -7.11
N ASP A 586 0.99 16.49 -7.99
CA ASP A 586 1.15 17.06 -9.34
C ASP A 586 1.57 18.55 -9.31
N TYR A 587 1.24 19.26 -8.24
CA TYR A 587 1.62 20.67 -8.04
C TYR A 587 3.06 20.86 -7.56
N PHE A 588 3.68 19.80 -7.05
CA PHE A 588 5.01 19.83 -6.45
C PHE A 588 6.03 19.00 -7.26
N LYS A 589 5.62 18.41 -8.40
CA LYS A 589 6.51 17.71 -9.34
C LYS A 589 7.44 18.69 -10.06
N GLY A 590 8.76 18.55 -9.87
CA GLY A 590 9.80 19.40 -10.46
C GLY A 590 10.42 20.38 -9.46
N SER A 591 11.61 20.91 -9.77
CA SER A 591 12.45 21.66 -8.81
C SER A 591 11.77 22.89 -8.19
N ASP A 592 10.87 23.57 -8.91
CA ASP A 592 10.34 24.88 -8.49
C ASP A 592 8.81 25.00 -8.47
N ARG A 593 8.06 23.98 -8.90
CA ARG A 593 6.59 24.12 -9.07
C ARG A 593 5.83 24.35 -7.75
N GLY A 594 6.35 23.81 -6.65
CA GLY A 594 5.77 24.00 -5.31
C GLY A 594 6.10 25.34 -4.64
N THR A 595 7.16 26.02 -5.10
CA THR A 595 7.72 27.19 -4.41
C THR A 595 6.74 28.36 -4.29
N PRO A 596 6.00 28.77 -5.34
CA PRO A 596 5.08 29.91 -5.24
C PRO A 596 3.98 29.69 -4.19
N TYR A 597 3.49 28.46 -4.08
CA TYR A 597 2.47 28.04 -3.14
C TYR A 597 2.98 28.08 -1.69
N ILE A 598 4.21 27.58 -1.46
CA ILE A 598 4.85 27.61 -0.14
C ILE A 598 5.11 29.05 0.28
N VAL A 599 5.65 29.88 -0.62
CA VAL A 599 5.92 31.30 -0.37
C VAL A 599 4.64 32.04 -0.01
N GLN A 600 3.57 31.79 -0.74
CA GLN A 600 2.26 32.38 -0.47
C GLN A 600 1.75 31.96 0.92
N VAL A 601 1.71 30.67 1.23
CA VAL A 601 1.17 30.17 2.51
C VAL A 601 2.02 30.64 3.70
N VAL A 602 3.33 30.73 3.56
CA VAL A 602 4.22 31.30 4.59
C VAL A 602 3.95 32.80 4.80
N GLY A 603 3.69 33.54 3.72
CA GLY A 603 3.25 34.94 3.81
C GLY A 603 1.92 35.10 4.55
N LEU A 604 0.95 34.23 4.25
CA LEU A 604 -0.36 34.23 4.90
C LEU A 604 -0.26 33.87 6.39
N LEU A 605 0.55 32.87 6.74
CA LEU A 605 0.86 32.53 8.13
C LEU A 605 1.41 33.72 8.92
N SER A 606 2.32 34.49 8.30
CA SER A 606 2.93 35.66 8.92
C SER A 606 1.96 36.84 9.02
N SER A 607 0.98 36.93 8.11
CA SER A 607 0.00 38.03 8.07
C SER A 607 -1.09 37.92 9.13
N ASP A 608 -1.41 36.71 9.59
CA ASP A 608 -2.44 36.45 10.59
C ASP A 608 -1.96 35.41 11.63
N PRO A 609 -0.95 35.74 12.47
CA PRO A 609 -0.28 34.78 13.35
C PRO A 609 -1.18 34.24 14.49
N SER A 610 -2.37 34.79 14.70
CA SER A 610 -3.29 34.42 15.78
C SER A 610 -4.70 34.04 15.30
N GLY A 611 -5.06 34.35 14.05
CA GLY A 611 -6.39 34.13 13.51
C GLY A 611 -6.54 32.87 12.65
N ALA A 612 -7.68 32.78 11.98
CA ALA A 612 -8.07 31.60 11.21
C ALA A 612 -7.18 31.36 10.00
N LEU A 613 -6.72 32.42 9.33
CA LEU A 613 -5.89 32.32 8.14
C LEU A 613 -4.51 31.74 8.49
N GLY A 614 -3.91 32.18 9.59
CA GLY A 614 -2.64 31.62 10.08
C GLY A 614 -2.78 30.17 10.52
N LEU A 615 -3.88 29.82 11.21
CA LEU A 615 -4.15 28.42 11.59
C LEU A 615 -4.24 27.50 10.37
N CYS A 616 -5.04 27.87 9.36
CA CYS A 616 -5.18 27.07 8.14
C CYS A 616 -3.84 26.98 7.39
N SER A 617 -3.05 28.05 7.37
CA SER A 617 -1.72 28.10 6.74
C SER A 617 -0.71 27.19 7.46
N ALA A 618 -0.68 27.18 8.79
CA ALA A 618 0.18 26.28 9.55
C ALA A 618 -0.21 24.80 9.35
N ARG A 619 -1.52 24.50 9.31
CA ARG A 619 -2.02 23.14 9.03
C ARG A 619 -1.72 22.69 7.60
N TYR A 620 -1.79 23.62 6.64
CA TYR A 620 -1.37 23.37 5.26
C TYR A 620 0.10 22.91 5.21
N LEU A 621 1.00 23.68 5.85
CA LEU A 621 2.42 23.34 5.89
C LEU A 621 2.67 21.98 6.55
N ALA A 622 1.90 21.61 7.59
CA ALA A 622 2.00 20.30 8.22
C ALA A 622 1.52 19.16 7.29
N ASN A 623 0.37 19.34 6.62
CA ASN A 623 -0.20 18.33 5.70
C ASN A 623 0.64 18.11 4.44
N ALA A 624 1.45 19.09 4.04
CA ALA A 624 2.35 18.98 2.89
C ALA A 624 3.43 17.90 3.05
N PHE A 625 3.63 17.31 4.24
CA PHE A 625 4.62 16.26 4.45
C PHE A 625 4.13 14.83 4.15
N ILE A 626 2.84 14.67 3.79
CA ILE A 626 2.26 13.34 3.50
C ILE A 626 2.90 12.71 2.27
N TYR A 627 2.86 13.42 1.14
CA TYR A 627 3.39 12.92 -0.13
C TYR A 627 4.82 13.43 -0.38
N GLN A 628 5.63 12.56 -0.98
CA GLN A 628 7.06 12.77 -1.16
C GLN A 628 7.41 14.08 -1.91
N SER A 629 6.72 14.38 -3.01
CA SER A 629 6.97 15.62 -3.79
C SER A 629 6.68 16.88 -2.98
N ASN A 630 5.56 16.90 -2.25
CA ASN A 630 5.15 18.02 -1.41
C ASN A 630 6.14 18.22 -0.27
N ARG A 631 6.52 17.10 0.39
CA ARG A 631 7.50 17.03 1.48
C ARG A 631 8.83 17.65 1.05
N TYR A 632 9.36 17.24 -0.10
CA TYR A 632 10.63 17.78 -0.61
C TYR A 632 10.55 19.26 -0.95
N ALA A 633 9.46 19.73 -1.55
CA ALA A 633 9.32 21.14 -1.88
C ALA A 633 9.30 22.03 -0.61
N VAL A 634 8.58 21.62 0.43
CA VAL A 634 8.58 22.35 1.72
C VAL A 634 9.95 22.26 2.38
N PHE A 635 10.59 21.10 2.34
CA PHE A 635 11.92 20.90 2.91
C PHE A 635 13.00 21.71 2.17
N ASP A 636 12.94 21.82 0.85
CA ASP A 636 13.86 22.67 0.06
C ASP A 636 13.82 24.12 0.55
N LYS A 637 12.63 24.60 0.94
CA LYS A 637 12.41 25.95 1.52
C LYS A 637 12.40 25.97 3.05
N ARG A 638 12.92 24.94 3.74
CA ARG A 638 12.84 24.77 5.20
C ARG A 638 13.33 25.98 5.99
N GLU A 639 14.44 26.62 5.60
CA GLU A 639 14.92 27.81 6.32
C GLU A 639 13.92 28.96 6.28
N PHE A 640 13.31 29.18 5.12
CA PHE A 640 12.30 30.21 4.93
C PHE A 640 11.03 29.89 5.75
N VAL A 641 10.60 28.63 5.75
CA VAL A 641 9.48 28.15 6.57
C VAL A 641 9.78 28.32 8.08
N LEU A 642 10.96 27.91 8.54
CA LEU A 642 11.36 27.99 9.95
C LEU A 642 11.46 29.45 10.42
N LYS A 643 12.01 30.36 9.60
CA LYS A 643 12.08 31.80 9.88
C LYS A 643 10.70 32.45 10.03
N ALA A 644 9.66 31.89 9.40
CA ALA A 644 8.29 32.37 9.55
C ALA A 644 7.56 31.70 10.73
N VAL A 645 7.80 30.41 10.98
CA VAL A 645 7.20 29.67 12.10
C VAL A 645 7.68 30.19 13.45
N GLU A 646 8.96 30.58 13.56
CA GLU A 646 9.56 31.07 14.80
C GLU A 646 8.83 32.28 15.43
N PRO A 647 8.65 33.42 14.73
CA PRO A 647 7.96 34.57 15.33
C PRO A 647 6.50 34.26 15.66
N VAL A 648 5.82 33.44 14.85
CA VAL A 648 4.43 33.03 15.09
C VAL A 648 4.32 32.21 16.38
N LEU A 649 5.18 31.22 16.58
CA LEU A 649 5.23 30.44 17.83
C LEU A 649 5.56 31.30 19.05
N ALA A 650 6.36 32.34 18.87
CA ALA A 650 6.75 33.24 19.95
C ALA A 650 5.63 34.22 20.36
N SER A 651 4.77 34.64 19.43
CA SER A 651 3.77 35.69 19.66
C SER A 651 2.33 35.19 19.78
N THR A 652 2.00 34.02 19.22
CA THR A 652 0.61 33.56 19.15
C THR A 652 0.07 33.13 20.52
N THR A 653 -1.16 33.55 20.82
CA THR A 653 -1.92 33.06 21.99
C THR A 653 -2.80 31.86 21.61
N ASN A 654 -2.94 31.55 20.32
CA ASN A 654 -3.82 30.50 19.84
C ASN A 654 -3.17 29.13 19.96
N LYS A 655 -3.68 28.30 20.88
CA LYS A 655 -3.18 26.94 21.13
C LYS A 655 -3.18 26.04 19.88
N HIS A 656 -4.14 26.21 18.97
CA HIS A 656 -4.23 25.39 17.77
C HIS A 656 -3.15 25.77 16.74
N ILE A 657 -2.76 27.05 16.69
CA ILE A 657 -1.64 27.50 15.85
C ILE A 657 -0.33 26.98 16.42
N LYS A 658 -0.15 27.04 17.75
CA LYS A 658 1.02 26.43 18.41
C LYS A 658 1.16 24.96 18.05
N VAL A 659 0.09 24.19 18.16
CA VAL A 659 0.04 22.77 17.77
C VAL A 659 0.39 22.55 16.30
N ALA A 660 -0.17 23.37 15.38
CA ALA A 660 0.13 23.25 13.96
C ALA A 660 1.59 23.59 13.63
N CYS A 661 2.13 24.66 14.21
CA CYS A 661 3.52 25.06 14.02
C CYS A 661 4.51 24.05 14.62
N THR A 662 4.25 23.48 15.79
CA THR A 662 5.13 22.43 16.35
C THR A 662 5.01 21.11 15.59
N SER A 663 3.88 20.80 14.94
CA SER A 663 3.79 19.72 13.95
C SER A 663 4.70 19.97 12.74
N VAL A 664 4.80 21.21 12.25
CA VAL A 664 5.73 21.55 11.15
C VAL A 664 7.19 21.34 11.58
N LEU A 665 7.56 21.75 12.80
CA LEU A 665 8.91 21.50 13.35
C LEU A 665 9.23 20.01 13.42
N LEU A 666 8.30 19.20 13.94
CA LEU A 666 8.46 17.74 14.00
C LEU A 666 8.58 17.14 12.60
N ASN A 667 7.76 17.55 11.65
CA ASN A 667 7.82 17.04 10.29
C ASN A 667 9.15 17.38 9.59
N ILE A 668 9.70 18.59 9.80
CA ILE A 668 11.04 18.94 9.31
C ILE A 668 12.11 18.11 10.02
N ALA A 669 11.98 17.85 11.33
CA ALA A 669 12.90 16.99 12.08
C ALA A 669 12.92 15.55 11.56
N ILE A 670 11.76 15.01 11.18
CA ILE A 670 11.65 13.69 10.55
C ILE A 670 12.41 13.67 9.22
N VAL A 671 12.20 14.66 8.35
CA VAL A 671 12.91 14.72 7.06
C VAL A 671 14.42 14.91 7.26
N LEU A 672 14.84 15.73 8.23
CA LEU A 672 16.24 15.85 8.60
C LEU A 672 16.79 14.47 8.97
N HIS A 673 16.11 13.74 9.86
CA HIS A 673 16.49 12.38 10.28
C HIS A 673 16.57 11.39 9.10
N GLU A 674 15.59 11.42 8.19
CA GLU A 674 15.49 10.55 7.00
C GLU A 674 16.56 10.82 5.94
N CYS A 675 17.14 12.03 5.88
CA CYS A 675 18.18 12.35 4.90
C CYS A 675 19.33 11.33 5.02
N SER A 676 19.54 10.57 3.93
CA SER A 676 20.37 9.37 3.80
C SER A 676 21.76 9.45 4.46
N PRO A 677 22.43 8.32 4.75
CA PRO A 677 23.86 8.34 5.04
C PRO A 677 24.66 8.99 3.89
N PRO A 678 25.92 9.43 4.11
CA PRO A 678 26.73 10.18 3.14
C PRO A 678 26.61 9.61 1.71
N PRO A 679 26.43 10.47 0.68
CA PRO A 679 27.20 11.71 0.52
C PRO A 679 26.43 13.03 0.72
N LYS A 680 25.13 13.03 1.06
CA LYS A 680 24.44 14.29 1.40
C LYS A 680 24.78 14.70 2.83
N VAL A 681 25.38 15.88 2.99
CA VAL A 681 25.76 16.45 4.28
C VAL A 681 24.52 16.62 5.14
N TRP A 682 24.54 16.09 6.37
CA TRP A 682 23.51 16.36 7.38
C TRP A 682 23.36 17.88 7.54
N ASP A 683 22.14 18.39 7.33
CA ASP A 683 21.90 19.82 7.44
C ASP A 683 21.88 20.26 8.91
N LYS A 684 23.08 20.47 9.44
CA LYS A 684 23.34 20.95 10.81
C LYS A 684 22.66 22.29 11.07
N VAL A 685 22.53 23.15 10.05
CA VAL A 685 21.97 24.50 10.19
C VAL A 685 20.47 24.41 10.43
N ALA A 686 19.74 23.70 9.57
CA ALA A 686 18.30 23.50 9.75
C ALA A 686 17.98 22.70 11.02
N ALA A 687 18.78 21.67 11.35
CA ALA A 687 18.58 20.89 12.56
C ALA A 687 18.77 21.71 13.85
N ALA A 688 19.83 22.53 13.91
CA ALA A 688 20.03 23.48 15.00
C ALA A 688 18.92 24.55 15.07
N LEU A 689 18.38 24.97 13.92
CA LEU A 689 17.27 25.93 13.87
C LEU A 689 15.97 25.32 14.42
N VAL A 690 15.61 24.10 14.00
CA VAL A 690 14.45 23.36 14.54
C VAL A 690 14.57 23.18 16.05
N ALA A 691 15.73 22.69 16.52
CA ALA A 691 15.98 22.49 17.95
C ALA A 691 15.87 23.81 18.72
N ARG A 692 16.49 24.89 18.25
CA ARG A 692 16.42 26.21 18.88
C ARG A 692 14.98 26.70 19.05
N ILE A 693 14.18 26.62 17.99
CA ILE A 693 12.78 27.07 18.01
C ILE A 693 11.96 26.20 18.98
N ALA A 694 12.13 24.87 18.94
CA ALA A 694 11.44 23.94 19.83
C ALA A 694 11.82 24.16 21.31
N ILE A 695 13.11 24.36 21.62
CA ILE A 695 13.56 24.65 22.99
C ILE A 695 13.01 25.99 23.48
N ALA A 696 13.10 27.04 22.66
CA ALA A 696 12.60 28.36 23.02
C ALA A 696 11.09 28.33 23.34
N PHE A 697 10.32 27.52 22.61
CA PHE A 697 8.91 27.27 22.90
C PHE A 697 8.72 26.50 24.22
N LEU A 698 9.42 25.37 24.40
CA LEU A 698 9.31 24.52 25.59
C LEU A 698 9.63 25.24 26.90
N VAL A 699 10.65 26.10 26.90
CA VAL A 699 11.05 26.87 28.08
C VAL A 699 9.93 27.82 28.55
N LYS A 700 9.14 28.34 27.60
CA LYS A 700 8.04 29.29 27.84
C LYS A 700 6.65 28.63 27.93
N ALA A 701 6.55 27.32 27.70
CA ALA A 701 5.26 26.63 27.61
C ALA A 701 4.44 26.73 28.90
N GLY A 702 3.23 27.30 28.78
CA GLY A 702 2.26 27.48 29.86
C GLY A 702 1.45 26.21 30.16
N SER A 703 0.42 26.31 30.99
CA SER A 703 -0.48 25.18 31.31
C SER A 703 -1.22 24.65 30.09
N ASP A 704 -1.58 25.52 29.15
CA ASP A 704 -2.47 25.21 28.03
C ASP A 704 -1.73 24.71 26.78
N ASP A 705 -0.41 24.52 26.89
CA ASP A 705 0.49 24.22 25.77
C ASP A 705 0.85 22.73 25.64
N GLY A 706 0.20 21.82 26.39
CA GLY A 706 0.56 20.40 26.48
C GLY A 706 0.82 19.72 25.13
N ASP A 707 -0.18 19.72 24.25
CA ASP A 707 -0.10 19.13 22.91
C ASP A 707 1.00 19.73 22.01
N ALA A 708 1.22 21.03 22.13
CA ALA A 708 2.23 21.72 21.35
C ALA A 708 3.64 21.44 21.93
N ALA A 709 3.76 21.39 23.25
CA ALA A 709 4.98 21.09 23.97
C ALA A 709 5.40 19.64 23.73
N GLN A 710 4.47 18.69 23.72
CA GLN A 710 4.76 17.31 23.38
C GLN A 710 5.36 17.21 21.97
N ARG A 711 4.75 17.85 20.96
CA ARG A 711 5.28 17.84 19.58
C ARG A 711 6.66 18.50 19.46
N ALA A 712 6.91 19.59 20.17
CA ALA A 712 8.22 20.24 20.22
C ALA A 712 9.28 19.33 20.86
N ALA A 713 8.93 18.62 21.94
CA ALA A 713 9.79 17.64 22.59
C ALA A 713 10.09 16.44 21.67
N LEU A 714 9.08 15.96 20.94
CA LEU A 714 9.25 14.90 19.95
C LEU A 714 10.16 15.33 18.79
N ALA A 715 10.05 16.58 18.32
CA ALA A 715 10.92 17.11 17.26
C ALA A 715 12.40 17.08 17.69
N ILE A 716 12.70 17.48 18.93
CA ILE A 716 14.05 17.41 19.49
C ILE A 716 14.50 15.95 19.58
N GLY A 717 13.70 15.07 20.18
CA GLY A 717 14.04 13.65 20.33
C GLY A 717 14.30 12.94 19.00
N THR A 718 13.62 13.33 17.92
CA THR A 718 13.87 12.80 16.56
C THR A 718 15.24 13.21 16.00
N LEU A 719 15.77 14.39 16.36
CA LEU A 719 17.07 14.87 15.90
C LEU A 719 18.24 14.25 16.67
N LEU A 720 18.08 13.99 17.97
CA LEU A 720 19.18 13.59 18.87
C LEU A 720 19.93 12.30 18.47
N PRO A 721 19.28 11.21 18.01
CA PRO A 721 20.00 10.00 17.59
C PRO A 721 21.02 10.28 16.48
N ARG A 722 20.71 11.22 15.58
CA ARG A 722 21.54 11.55 14.43
C ARG A 722 22.52 12.69 14.72
N ASP A 723 22.18 13.60 15.62
CA ASP A 723 23.08 14.61 16.18
C ASP A 723 24.29 13.99 16.89
N ARG A 724 24.10 12.90 17.64
CA ARG A 724 25.20 12.16 18.29
C ARG A 724 26.23 11.64 17.30
N GLN A 725 25.82 11.38 16.06
CA GLN A 725 26.71 10.96 14.96
C GLN A 725 27.35 12.15 14.23
N ASN A 726 26.97 13.39 14.58
CA ASN A 726 27.32 14.64 13.90
C ASN A 726 27.78 15.73 14.91
N ASP A 727 28.71 15.37 15.79
CA ASP A 727 29.37 16.24 16.80
C ASP A 727 28.51 16.67 18.01
N GLY A 728 27.28 16.18 18.15
CA GLY A 728 26.45 16.43 19.34
C GLY A 728 26.12 17.91 19.57
N ALA A 729 25.89 18.67 18.49
CA ALA A 729 25.65 20.12 18.56
C ALA A 729 24.27 20.45 19.15
N ILE A 730 23.26 19.64 18.85
CA ILE A 730 21.89 19.80 19.36
C ILE A 730 21.82 19.41 20.84
N VAL A 731 22.54 18.37 21.26
CA VAL A 731 22.70 18.02 22.69
C VAL A 731 23.26 19.21 23.46
N ARG A 732 24.36 19.81 23.00
CA ARG A 732 24.96 21.00 23.62
C ARG A 732 23.99 22.17 23.67
N GLN A 733 23.29 22.45 22.57
CA GLN A 733 22.27 23.49 22.50
C GLN A 733 21.12 23.27 23.50
N CYS A 734 20.67 22.03 23.69
CA CYS A 734 19.63 21.70 24.68
C CYS A 734 20.10 21.96 26.11
N LEU A 735 21.37 21.67 26.42
CA LEU A 735 21.97 21.93 27.72
C LEU A 735 22.15 23.43 27.97
N ASP A 736 22.74 24.15 27.02
CA ASP A 736 23.02 25.59 27.12
C ASP A 736 21.74 26.42 27.28
N MET A 737 20.65 26.00 26.63
CA MET A 737 19.34 26.66 26.71
C MET A 737 18.48 26.18 27.90
N GLY A 738 19.01 25.33 28.78
CA GLY A 738 18.35 24.91 30.03
C GLY A 738 17.17 23.94 29.85
N LEU A 739 17.08 23.23 28.72
CA LEU A 739 15.99 22.28 28.49
C LEU A 739 16.02 21.13 29.52
N ALA A 740 17.21 20.60 29.83
CA ALA A 740 17.37 19.47 30.75
C ALA A 740 16.74 19.73 32.13
N SER A 741 16.94 20.93 32.69
CA SER A 741 16.30 21.37 33.94
C SER A 741 14.79 21.55 33.80
N LYS A 742 14.30 21.95 32.62
CA LYS A 742 12.89 22.23 32.37
C LYS A 742 12.06 20.96 32.19
N LEU A 743 12.65 19.87 31.70
CA LEU A 743 11.95 18.61 31.43
C LEU A 743 11.22 18.05 32.67
N GLY A 744 11.79 18.21 33.88
CA GLY A 744 11.10 17.79 35.11
C GLY A 744 9.83 18.58 35.39
N THR A 745 9.80 19.87 35.02
CA THR A 745 8.60 20.72 35.16
C THR A 745 7.59 20.54 34.03
N LEU A 746 7.99 19.87 32.96
CA LEU A 746 7.15 19.58 31.79
C LEU A 746 6.64 18.14 31.79
N GLU A 747 7.02 17.32 32.78
CA GLU A 747 6.73 15.90 32.83
C GLU A 747 5.24 15.59 32.73
N ASP A 748 4.41 16.35 33.46
CA ASP A 748 2.95 16.24 33.43
C ASP A 748 2.33 16.71 32.09
N LYS A 749 3.06 17.51 31.31
CA LYS A 749 2.56 18.14 30.07
C LYS A 749 2.97 17.40 28.81
N ILE A 750 4.20 16.89 28.76
CA ILE A 750 4.74 16.18 27.59
C ILE A 750 4.74 14.65 27.78
N GLY A 751 4.47 14.19 29.00
CA GLY A 751 4.39 12.78 29.38
C GLY A 751 5.71 12.26 29.96
N GLY A 752 5.63 11.60 31.12
CA GLY A 752 6.80 11.05 31.84
C GLY A 752 7.68 10.13 31.00
N LYS A 753 7.07 9.37 30.08
CA LYS A 753 7.82 8.52 29.16
C LYS A 753 8.67 9.32 28.16
N VAL A 754 8.13 10.42 27.62
CA VAL A 754 8.86 11.30 26.68
C VAL A 754 10.03 11.96 27.40
N VAL A 755 9.80 12.46 28.62
CA VAL A 755 10.86 13.03 29.47
C VAL A 755 11.95 12.01 29.77
N ALA A 756 11.58 10.79 30.16
CA ALA A 756 12.54 9.74 30.50
C ALA A 756 13.43 9.36 29.30
N GLU A 757 12.84 9.22 28.11
CA GLU A 757 13.60 8.91 26.89
C GLU A 757 14.48 10.08 26.44
N LEU A 758 14.01 11.32 26.54
CA LEU A 758 14.83 12.50 26.26
C LEU A 758 16.02 12.62 27.22
N ARG A 759 15.81 12.37 28.53
CA ARG A 759 16.90 12.33 29.52
C ARG A 759 17.97 11.31 29.13
N LYS A 760 17.59 10.09 28.72
CA LYS A 760 18.55 9.07 28.22
C LYS A 760 19.33 9.55 27.00
N LEU A 761 18.69 10.32 26.12
CA LEU A 761 19.32 10.87 24.91
C LEU A 761 20.20 12.10 25.19
N PHE A 762 20.07 12.76 26.34
CA PHE A 762 21.02 13.81 26.77
C PHE A 762 22.29 13.26 27.43
N GLY A 763 22.21 12.06 28.02
CA GLY A 763 23.29 11.44 28.79
C GLY A 763 23.07 11.68 30.26
#